data_AF-A0AAN8SAH6-F1
#
_entry.id   AF-A0AAN8SAH6-F1
#
_cell.length_a   1.000
_cell.length_b   1.000
_cell.length_c   1.000
_cell.angle_alpha   90.00
_cell.angle_beta   90.00
_cell.angle_gamma   90.00
#
_symmetry.space_group_name_H-M   'P 1'
#
loop_
_entity.id
_entity.type
_entity.pdbx_description
1 polymer ?
#
loop_
_entity_poly.entity_id
_entity_poly.type
_entity_poly.pdbx_seq_one_letter_code
_entity_poly.pdbx_strand_id
1 'polypeptide(L)'
;MPNDWYAFCFMSLPKTYVSAFLTILTNFQILEYATEQIEWTPIDYFNNKIVCELIESKRPPGIFSVLDDVCATLHAVSTGADLDLQKKLNNAARHHKHYEEGKDSFVIHHYAGKVCYDVDGFCDKNRDVLFPDLVQLMQSSTSPFVKKLFEKDVGNQSKSRPTTAGSKILTQANALVDRLSNCRPHYVRCIKPNETKRPKDWNDQSVRHQVEYLGLKENIRMRRAGFAYRRPFGKFLYRYGILMKGTGWQGDEKSGVEMIMKKLNVHLGLYELGLTKVFIKAPETLFMLEEQRERKYNYYARVIQKAFKKYFAHRQYDKHKMEAANLVSGKKERRQNSLNRNFVGDYIGLDNRIMTPNLIGRREKICFAEVVKKYDRNFKTTRRDLILTWSVLYLIGREKVKKGKNKGAYQEVIKRKVELDRVNDVSLSTLRDDLVVIHVKDSYDSLLEIMFKTEFLYCLSKSYYAKMGRNLNIIFSNKLEFKVKKEGWGGGGTRYVNFVCDERSQAPDETFKSSGKVLTVTVPKGLPNTSLPSRKKSSSQKQTKISGERIPKGLGHVATSNGPGALGYRRVAPPPPSEPAPPNQPLISSFRFNYQRLNQGKLKETDARSTDRGTKGNKSQVEKPVPGGGKPRPPVKPKPVTLPRCKAIYDYMAQDLDELSFEPGDVIDIIKEHEGGWWQGRLRGKEGLFPSNYVEKM
;
A
#
# COMPACT_ATOMS: atom_id res chain seq x y z
N MET A 1 -7.02 -46.77 16.97
CA MET A 1 -6.21 -47.95 16.63
C MET A 1 -5.26 -48.20 17.79
N PRO A 2 -4.93 -49.46 18.12
CA PRO A 2 -3.83 -49.77 19.03
C PRO A 2 -2.53 -49.17 18.47
N ASN A 3 -1.60 -48.74 19.34
CA ASN A 3 -0.25 -48.42 18.89
C ASN A 3 0.55 -49.72 18.92
N ASP A 4 0.78 -50.30 17.75
CA ASP A 4 1.49 -51.57 17.61
C ASP A 4 2.99 -51.35 17.29
N TRP A 5 3.69 -52.43 16.92
CA TRP A 5 5.08 -52.39 16.49
C TRP A 5 5.38 -51.33 15.42
N TYR A 6 4.52 -51.18 14.41
CA TYR A 6 4.75 -50.19 13.35
C TYR A 6 4.61 -48.77 13.89
N ALA A 7 3.64 -48.52 14.78
CA ALA A 7 3.55 -47.25 15.50
C ALA A 7 4.78 -47.01 16.39
N PHE A 8 5.31 -48.04 17.07
CA PHE A 8 6.52 -47.94 17.88
C PHE A 8 7.76 -47.59 17.04
N CYS A 9 8.01 -48.27 15.92
CA CYS A 9 9.08 -47.92 14.99
C CYS A 9 8.92 -46.49 14.44
N PHE A 10 7.71 -46.14 13.97
CA PHE A 10 7.42 -44.82 13.42
C PHE A 10 7.50 -43.70 14.47
N MET A 11 7.28 -43.97 15.75
CA MET A 11 7.39 -43.00 16.84
C MET A 11 8.77 -43.00 17.52
N SER A 12 9.63 -43.95 17.19
CA SER A 12 11.04 -44.00 17.60
C SER A 12 11.93 -43.22 16.62
N LEU A 13 11.77 -43.45 15.32
CA LEU A 13 12.52 -42.76 14.25
C LEU A 13 12.55 -41.22 14.37
N PRO A 14 11.43 -40.50 14.62
CA PRO A 14 11.43 -39.05 14.80
C PRO A 14 12.20 -38.57 16.02
N LYS A 15 12.42 -39.39 17.06
CA LYS A 15 13.14 -38.94 18.26
C LYS A 15 14.60 -38.70 17.96
N THR A 16 15.22 -39.58 17.18
CA THR A 16 16.59 -39.43 16.68
C THR A 16 16.71 -38.13 15.86
N TYR A 17 15.76 -37.85 14.96
CA TYR A 17 15.72 -36.58 14.19
C TYR A 17 15.39 -35.32 15.01
N VAL A 18 14.48 -35.39 16.00
CA VAL A 18 14.08 -34.23 16.82
C VAL A 18 15.16 -33.91 17.86
N SER A 19 15.83 -34.93 18.41
CA SER A 19 17.03 -34.73 19.23
C SER A 19 18.16 -34.11 18.40
N ALA A 20 18.47 -34.69 17.23
CA ALA A 20 19.46 -34.12 16.31
C ALA A 20 19.10 -32.68 15.91
N PHE A 21 17.83 -32.38 15.62
CA PHE A 21 17.38 -31.03 15.27
C PHE A 21 17.61 -29.99 16.37
N LEU A 22 17.22 -30.29 17.62
CA LEU A 22 17.44 -29.37 18.73
C LEU A 22 18.94 -29.18 19.02
N THR A 23 19.73 -30.25 18.95
CA THR A 23 21.20 -30.17 19.08
C THR A 23 21.84 -29.37 17.95
N ILE A 24 21.47 -29.60 16.68
CA ILE A 24 21.98 -28.86 15.51
C ILE A 24 21.61 -27.37 15.61
N LEU A 25 20.36 -27.03 15.96
CA LEU A 25 19.94 -25.65 16.15
C LEU A 25 20.74 -24.96 17.27
N THR A 26 20.89 -25.63 18.40
CA THR A 26 21.60 -25.10 19.58
C THR A 26 23.07 -24.89 19.25
N ASN A 27 23.73 -25.89 18.64
CA ASN A 27 25.13 -25.79 18.21
C ASN A 27 25.34 -24.66 17.19
N PHE A 28 24.46 -24.52 16.20
CA PHE A 28 24.54 -23.41 15.23
C PHE A 28 24.38 -22.05 15.90
N GLN A 29 23.51 -21.95 16.91
CA GLN A 29 23.28 -20.71 17.66
C GLN A 29 24.46 -20.37 18.57
N ILE A 30 25.05 -21.35 19.25
CA ILE A 30 26.29 -21.23 20.03
C ILE A 30 27.45 -20.78 19.14
N LEU A 31 27.65 -21.43 17.98
CA LEU A 31 28.70 -21.07 17.03
C LEU A 31 28.52 -19.64 16.51
N GLU A 32 27.29 -19.22 16.17
CA GLU A 32 27.04 -17.84 15.75
C GLU A 32 27.32 -16.83 16.87
N TYR A 33 26.93 -17.12 18.11
CA TYR A 33 27.18 -16.21 19.23
C TYR A 33 28.67 -16.12 19.55
N ALA A 34 29.40 -17.24 19.51
CA ALA A 34 30.86 -17.26 19.62
C ALA A 34 31.54 -16.44 18.50
N THR A 35 31.11 -16.58 17.24
CA THR A 35 31.66 -15.79 16.12
C THR A 35 31.38 -14.29 16.22
N GLU A 36 30.34 -13.90 16.95
CA GLU A 36 29.90 -12.50 17.10
C GLU A 36 30.30 -11.91 18.47
N GLN A 37 31.02 -12.67 19.31
CA GLN A 37 31.43 -12.32 20.68
C GLN A 37 30.25 -11.98 21.61
N ILE A 38 29.18 -12.76 21.52
CA ILE A 38 27.97 -12.66 22.34
C ILE A 38 27.98 -13.77 23.40
N GLU A 39 27.61 -13.44 24.63
CA GLU A 39 27.55 -14.41 25.73
C GLU A 39 26.42 -15.42 25.53
N TRP A 40 26.75 -16.72 25.61
CA TRP A 40 25.75 -17.79 25.56
C TRP A 40 25.17 -18.06 26.94
N THR A 41 23.90 -17.71 27.13
CA THR A 41 23.12 -18.13 28.29
C THR A 41 22.59 -19.56 28.07
N PRO A 42 22.88 -20.52 28.96
CA PRO A 42 22.33 -21.87 28.86
C PRO A 42 20.80 -21.83 28.90
N ILE A 43 20.17 -22.38 27.87
CA ILE A 43 18.71 -22.52 27.80
C ILE A 43 18.36 -23.89 28.39
N ASP A 44 17.50 -23.91 29.42
CA ASP A 44 16.92 -25.16 29.91
C ASP A 44 15.86 -25.66 28.91
N TYR A 45 16.07 -26.86 28.37
CA TYR A 45 15.16 -27.49 27.41
C TYR A 45 15.08 -29.00 27.65
N PHE A 46 13.94 -29.59 27.30
CA PHE A 46 13.72 -31.02 27.47
C PHE A 46 14.65 -31.83 26.55
N ASN A 47 15.65 -32.48 27.14
CA ASN A 47 16.64 -33.26 26.41
C ASN A 47 16.07 -34.63 25.97
N ASN A 48 15.64 -34.70 24.71
CA ASN A 48 15.10 -35.91 24.10
C ASN A 48 16.07 -37.11 24.08
N LYS A 49 17.39 -36.88 24.24
CA LYS A 49 18.42 -37.93 24.26
C LYS A 49 18.13 -39.03 25.27
N ILE A 50 17.58 -38.68 26.44
CA ILE A 50 17.21 -39.65 27.51
C ILE A 50 16.17 -40.66 26.99
N VAL A 51 15.22 -40.21 26.16
CA VAL A 51 14.18 -41.09 25.58
C VAL A 51 14.72 -41.89 24.39
N CYS A 52 15.71 -41.36 23.65
CA CYS A 52 16.43 -42.13 22.64
C CYS A 52 17.28 -43.23 23.30
N GLU A 53 18.01 -42.93 24.38
CA GLU A 53 18.82 -43.88 25.14
C GLU A 53 17.99 -45.04 25.70
N LEU A 54 16.78 -44.77 26.22
CA LEU A 54 15.82 -45.82 26.62
C LEU A 54 15.50 -46.81 25.48
N ILE A 55 15.45 -46.35 24.24
CA ILE A 55 15.01 -47.16 23.08
C ILE A 55 16.19 -47.84 22.38
N GLU A 56 17.26 -47.09 22.15
CA GLU A 56 18.35 -47.43 21.23
C GLU A 56 19.64 -47.89 21.95
N SER A 57 19.77 -47.67 23.27
CA SER A 57 21.02 -47.98 23.97
C SER A 57 21.31 -49.49 23.99
N LYS A 58 22.61 -49.80 23.97
CA LYS A 58 23.14 -51.16 24.12
C LYS A 58 23.66 -51.42 25.54
N ARG A 59 23.97 -50.36 26.31
CA ARG A 59 24.49 -50.41 27.69
C ARG A 59 24.05 -49.13 28.44
N PRO A 60 23.08 -49.18 29.37
CA PRO A 60 22.19 -50.31 29.68
C PRO A 60 21.34 -50.73 28.46
N PRO A 61 20.78 -51.95 28.44
CA PRO A 61 20.00 -52.43 27.30
C PRO A 61 18.68 -51.65 27.17
N GLY A 62 18.53 -50.94 26.06
CA GLY A 62 17.29 -50.29 25.65
C GLY A 62 16.28 -51.25 25.02
N ILE A 63 15.10 -50.74 24.70
CA ILE A 63 13.93 -51.53 24.25
C ILE A 63 14.25 -52.40 23.02
N PHE A 64 14.94 -51.88 22.00
CA PHE A 64 15.34 -52.70 20.84
C PHE A 64 16.34 -53.81 21.23
N SER A 65 17.27 -53.54 22.14
CA SER A 65 18.23 -54.54 22.61
C SER A 65 17.56 -55.69 23.37
N VAL A 66 16.53 -55.39 24.18
CA VAL A 66 15.74 -56.40 24.89
C VAL A 66 14.87 -57.21 23.91
N LEU A 67 14.23 -56.54 22.95
CA LEU A 67 13.41 -57.20 21.94
C LEU A 67 14.22 -58.14 21.03
N ASP A 68 15.39 -57.71 20.57
CA ASP A 68 16.28 -58.54 19.76
C ASP A 68 16.80 -59.76 20.54
N ASP A 69 17.00 -59.65 21.86
CA ASP A 69 17.33 -60.80 22.73
C ASP A 69 16.17 -61.79 22.84
N VAL A 70 14.94 -61.33 23.10
CA VAL A 70 13.74 -62.20 23.18
C VAL A 70 13.49 -62.92 21.85
N CYS A 71 13.58 -62.20 20.73
CA CYS A 71 13.44 -62.75 19.39
C CYS A 71 14.51 -63.82 19.09
N ALA A 72 15.70 -63.70 19.69
CA ALA A 72 16.81 -64.63 19.55
C ALA A 72 16.83 -65.77 20.59
N THR A 73 16.04 -65.69 21.68
CA THR A 73 15.92 -66.78 22.65
C THR A 73 14.72 -67.69 22.40
N LEU A 74 13.62 -67.15 21.85
CA LEU A 74 12.37 -67.87 21.62
C LEU A 74 12.17 -68.20 20.12
N HIS A 75 13.15 -68.85 19.50
CA HIS A 75 13.18 -69.06 18.04
C HIS A 75 12.07 -69.97 17.46
N ALA A 76 11.39 -70.78 18.29
CA ALA A 76 10.50 -71.85 17.81
C ALA A 76 9.05 -71.77 18.33
N VAL A 77 8.69 -70.75 19.11
CA VAL A 77 7.35 -70.62 19.73
C VAL A 77 6.89 -69.16 19.67
N SER A 78 5.74 -68.91 19.03
CA SER A 78 5.09 -67.59 19.01
C SER A 78 4.27 -67.33 20.28
N THR A 79 3.58 -68.36 20.79
CA THR A 79 2.77 -68.27 22.01
C THR A 79 3.62 -67.98 23.25
N GLY A 80 3.45 -66.79 23.82
CA GLY A 80 4.10 -66.36 25.06
C GLY A 80 5.39 -65.53 24.89
N ALA A 81 5.88 -65.33 23.66
CA ALA A 81 7.09 -64.53 23.42
C ALA A 81 6.91 -63.05 23.80
N ASP A 82 5.76 -62.46 23.46
CA ASP A 82 5.46 -61.06 23.81
C ASP A 82 5.22 -60.84 25.32
N LEU A 83 4.79 -61.89 26.05
CA LEU A 83 4.70 -61.87 27.51
C LEU A 83 6.09 -61.95 28.19
N ASP A 84 7.04 -62.68 27.61
CA ASP A 84 8.43 -62.67 28.07
C ASP A 84 9.13 -61.35 27.75
N LEU A 85 8.86 -60.79 26.57
CA LEU A 85 9.26 -59.43 26.19
C LEU A 85 8.81 -58.42 27.24
N GLN A 86 7.52 -58.39 27.57
CA GLN A 86 6.96 -57.48 28.55
C GLN A 86 7.64 -57.62 29.93
N LYS A 87 7.87 -58.85 30.40
CA LYS A 87 8.59 -59.11 31.66
C LYS A 87 10.03 -58.60 31.62
N LYS A 88 10.78 -58.89 30.55
CA LYS A 88 12.16 -58.40 30.40
C LYS A 88 12.21 -56.87 30.26
N LEU A 89 11.27 -56.25 29.55
CA LEU A 89 11.16 -54.79 29.44
C LEU A 89 10.84 -54.14 30.79
N ASN A 90 9.87 -54.68 31.54
CA ASN A 90 9.56 -54.19 32.89
C ASN A 90 10.79 -54.28 33.80
N ASN A 91 11.53 -55.40 33.77
CA ASN A 91 12.76 -55.55 34.55
C ASN A 91 13.88 -54.59 34.11
N ALA A 92 14.09 -54.38 32.81
CA ALA A 92 15.16 -53.53 32.27
C ALA A 92 14.88 -52.02 32.44
N ALA A 93 13.61 -51.61 32.34
CA ALA A 93 13.22 -50.21 32.26
C ALA A 93 12.47 -49.67 33.49
N ARG A 94 12.17 -50.50 34.51
CA ARG A 94 11.36 -50.12 35.70
C ARG A 94 11.73 -48.79 36.35
N HIS A 95 13.02 -48.51 36.44
CA HIS A 95 13.57 -47.34 37.13
C HIS A 95 13.68 -46.11 36.22
N HIS A 96 13.35 -46.22 34.94
CA HIS A 96 13.48 -45.15 33.97
C HIS A 96 12.25 -44.23 33.97
N LYS A 97 12.43 -42.95 34.29
CA LYS A 97 11.36 -41.92 34.40
C LYS A 97 10.43 -41.79 33.17
N HIS A 98 10.86 -42.28 32.02
CA HIS A 98 10.09 -42.25 30.77
C HIS A 98 9.45 -43.60 30.38
N TYR A 99 9.42 -44.57 31.29
CA TYR A 99 8.78 -45.88 31.13
C TYR A 99 7.70 -46.07 32.20
N GLU A 100 6.54 -46.61 31.81
CA GLU A 100 5.44 -46.98 32.69
C GLU A 100 4.95 -48.39 32.32
N GLU A 101 4.78 -49.25 33.33
CA GLU A 101 4.32 -50.64 33.18
C GLU A 101 2.80 -50.68 32.93
N GLY A 102 2.38 -51.46 31.93
CA GLY A 102 0.97 -51.78 31.67
C GLY A 102 0.72 -53.29 31.76
N LYS A 103 -0.56 -53.69 31.69
CA LYS A 103 -0.99 -55.08 31.93
C LYS A 103 -0.64 -56.03 30.78
N ASP A 104 -0.89 -55.60 29.54
CA ASP A 104 -0.60 -56.32 28.29
C ASP A 104 0.07 -55.33 27.30
N SER A 105 0.83 -54.37 27.85
CA SER A 105 1.28 -53.16 27.15
C SER A 105 2.42 -52.49 27.91
N PHE A 106 3.19 -51.62 27.26
CA PHE A 106 4.11 -50.71 27.91
C PHE A 106 3.88 -49.26 27.48
N VAL A 107 4.12 -48.31 28.38
CA VAL A 107 3.93 -46.87 28.12
C VAL A 107 5.28 -46.18 28.06
N ILE A 108 5.50 -45.36 27.02
CA ILE A 108 6.67 -44.48 26.93
C ILE A 108 6.22 -43.02 27.02
N HIS A 109 6.96 -42.22 27.78
CA HIS A 109 6.81 -40.77 27.83
C HIS A 109 7.61 -40.12 26.70
N HIS A 110 7.00 -40.01 25.52
CA HIS A 110 7.53 -39.26 24.38
C HIS A 110 7.48 -37.75 24.67
N TYR A 111 8.30 -36.97 23.96
CA TYR A 111 8.23 -35.50 24.03
C TYR A 111 6.85 -34.93 23.63
N ALA A 112 6.11 -35.68 22.80
CA ALA A 112 4.76 -35.37 22.35
C ALA A 112 3.66 -35.80 23.34
N GLY A 113 3.99 -36.52 24.42
CA GLY A 113 3.03 -37.07 25.38
C GLY A 113 3.27 -38.55 25.70
N LYS A 114 2.41 -39.12 26.54
CA LYS A 114 2.42 -40.56 26.84
C LYS A 114 1.87 -41.36 25.66
N VAL A 115 2.56 -42.42 25.25
CA VAL A 115 2.07 -43.37 24.24
C VAL A 115 2.10 -44.78 24.83
N CYS A 116 0.94 -45.43 24.85
CA CYS A 116 0.79 -46.82 25.27
C CYS A 116 0.91 -47.73 24.04
N TYR A 117 1.83 -48.70 24.09
CA TYR A 117 2.07 -49.68 23.05
C TYR A 117 1.60 -51.06 23.51
N ASP A 118 0.79 -51.69 22.68
CA ASP A 118 0.34 -53.07 22.84
C ASP A 118 1.51 -54.01 22.50
N VAL A 119 1.84 -54.99 23.34
CA VAL A 119 2.95 -55.91 23.03
C VAL A 119 2.59 -56.99 22.01
N ASP A 120 1.31 -57.17 21.68
CA ASP A 120 0.84 -58.24 20.78
C ASP A 120 1.52 -58.20 19.39
N GLY A 121 2.19 -59.31 19.06
CA GLY A 121 2.90 -59.49 17.81
C GLY A 121 4.18 -58.66 17.66
N PHE A 122 4.73 -58.08 18.73
CA PHE A 122 6.01 -57.34 18.65
C PHE A 122 7.16 -58.25 18.23
N CYS A 123 7.28 -59.45 18.82
CA CYS A 123 8.34 -60.39 18.50
C CYS A 123 8.22 -60.88 17.06
N ASP A 124 7.02 -61.27 16.62
CA ASP A 124 6.79 -61.77 15.25
C ASP A 124 7.04 -60.70 14.19
N LYS A 125 6.61 -59.45 14.41
CA LYS A 125 6.89 -58.34 13.48
C LYS A 125 8.35 -57.87 13.50
N ASN A 126 9.14 -58.20 14.54
CA ASN A 126 10.58 -57.92 14.59
C ASN A 126 11.45 -59.05 14.00
N ARG A 127 10.94 -60.29 13.96
CA ARG A 127 11.57 -61.49 13.33
C ARG A 127 11.60 -61.41 11.79
N ASP A 128 12.22 -60.36 11.26
CA ASP A 128 12.46 -60.12 9.82
C ASP A 128 13.64 -60.97 9.29
N VAL A 129 13.53 -62.29 9.48
CA VAL A 129 14.53 -63.29 9.12
C VAL A 129 14.16 -63.92 7.77
N LEU A 130 14.88 -63.53 6.72
CA LEU A 130 14.84 -64.22 5.44
C LEU A 130 15.85 -65.37 5.45
N PHE A 131 15.38 -66.61 5.43
CA PHE A 131 16.25 -67.78 5.48
C PHE A 131 17.13 -67.90 4.22
N PRO A 132 18.40 -68.32 4.36
CA PRO A 132 19.32 -68.56 3.24
C PRO A 132 18.73 -69.36 2.08
N ASP A 133 18.01 -70.43 2.40
CA ASP A 133 17.43 -71.37 1.44
C ASP A 133 16.36 -70.69 0.56
N LEU A 134 15.61 -69.73 1.13
CA LEU A 134 14.63 -68.93 0.39
C LEU A 134 15.34 -67.95 -0.58
N VAL A 135 16.50 -67.41 -0.19
CA VAL A 135 17.32 -66.57 -1.08
C VAL A 135 17.89 -67.40 -2.23
N GLN A 136 18.42 -68.59 -1.94
CA GLN A 136 18.92 -69.53 -2.96
C GLN A 136 17.80 -69.97 -3.91
N LEU A 137 16.59 -70.24 -3.40
CA LEU A 137 15.41 -70.52 -4.21
C LEU A 137 15.08 -69.36 -5.17
N MET A 138 15.09 -68.11 -4.68
CA MET A 138 14.87 -66.93 -5.54
C MET A 138 15.99 -66.74 -6.57
N GLN A 139 17.25 -67.03 -6.20
CA GLN A 139 18.39 -67.02 -7.12
C GLN A 139 18.31 -68.12 -8.20
N SER A 140 17.60 -69.23 -7.95
CA SER A 140 17.33 -70.25 -8.97
C SER A 140 16.32 -69.84 -10.05
N SER A 141 15.57 -68.73 -9.83
CA SER A 141 14.48 -68.30 -10.71
C SER A 141 14.89 -68.11 -12.18
N THR A 142 14.02 -68.49 -13.11
CA THR A 142 14.21 -68.22 -14.55
C THR A 142 14.08 -66.74 -14.89
N SER A 143 13.47 -65.92 -14.03
CA SER A 143 13.29 -64.48 -14.26
C SER A 143 14.56 -63.68 -13.92
N PRO A 144 15.14 -62.93 -14.88
CA PRO A 144 16.27 -62.04 -14.61
C PRO A 144 15.95 -60.95 -13.58
N PHE A 145 14.69 -60.50 -13.53
CA PHE A 145 14.23 -59.50 -12.55
C PHE A 145 14.23 -60.06 -11.13
N VAL A 146 13.79 -61.32 -10.93
CA VAL A 146 13.81 -61.95 -9.60
C VAL A 146 15.24 -62.19 -9.14
N LYS A 147 16.10 -62.73 -10.01
CA LYS A 147 17.55 -62.86 -9.74
C LYS A 147 18.16 -61.52 -9.31
N LYS A 148 17.84 -60.44 -10.01
CA LYS A 148 18.29 -59.07 -9.71
C LYS A 148 17.87 -58.55 -8.32
N LEU A 149 16.73 -58.98 -7.78
CA LEU A 149 16.30 -58.59 -6.43
C LEU A 149 17.11 -59.28 -5.31
N PHE A 150 17.79 -60.39 -5.63
CA PHE A 150 18.49 -61.24 -4.66
C PHE A 150 19.98 -61.45 -5.01
N GLU A 151 20.62 -60.47 -5.65
CA GLU A 151 22.04 -60.49 -6.09
C GLU A 151 23.10 -60.65 -4.99
N LYS A 152 22.71 -60.66 -3.70
CA LYS A 152 23.67 -60.75 -2.58
C LYS A 152 24.08 -62.19 -2.32
N ASP A 153 25.39 -62.44 -2.33
CA ASP A 153 25.96 -63.74 -1.96
C ASP A 153 25.62 -64.14 -0.52
N VAL A 154 25.02 -65.32 -0.39
CA VAL A 154 24.66 -65.94 0.90
C VAL A 154 25.75 -66.90 1.38
N GLY A 155 26.78 -67.15 0.54
CA GLY A 155 27.75 -68.24 0.68
C GLY A 155 28.77 -68.12 1.82
N ASN A 156 28.80 -67.00 2.57
CA ASN A 156 29.71 -66.81 3.70
C ASN A 156 28.96 -66.38 4.97
N GLN A 157 28.40 -67.36 5.68
CA GLN A 157 27.91 -67.13 7.05
C GLN A 157 29.08 -66.93 8.01
N SER A 158 29.37 -65.67 8.35
CA SER A 158 29.89 -65.39 9.70
C SER A 158 28.83 -65.82 10.73
N LYS A 159 29.25 -66.27 11.92
CA LYS A 159 28.36 -66.69 13.02
C LYS A 159 27.62 -65.51 13.69
N SER A 160 27.25 -64.49 12.92
CA SER A 160 26.49 -63.34 13.39
C SER A 160 25.02 -63.70 13.60
N ARG A 161 24.40 -63.13 14.63
CA ARG A 161 22.94 -63.20 14.82
C ARG A 161 22.23 -62.65 13.57
N PRO A 162 21.08 -63.22 13.14
CA PRO A 162 20.30 -62.67 12.04
C PRO A 162 19.83 -61.25 12.39
N THR A 163 19.79 -60.36 11.40
CA THR A 163 19.40 -58.96 11.61
C THR A 163 17.88 -58.85 11.72
N THR A 164 17.40 -58.26 12.80
CA THR A 164 15.97 -58.01 13.06
C THR A 164 15.48 -56.75 12.34
N ALA A 165 14.16 -56.56 12.26
CA ALA A 165 13.58 -55.35 11.68
C ALA A 165 14.03 -54.09 12.43
N GLY A 166 14.00 -54.12 13.77
CA GLY A 166 14.44 -53.01 14.63
C GLY A 166 15.90 -52.64 14.39
N SER A 167 16.81 -53.63 14.38
CA SER A 167 18.23 -53.39 14.10
C SER A 167 18.48 -52.83 12.68
N LYS A 168 17.74 -53.27 11.66
CA LYS A 168 17.84 -52.71 10.29
C LYS A 168 17.35 -51.26 10.24
N ILE A 169 16.17 -50.99 10.82
CA ILE A 169 15.54 -49.66 10.88
C ILE A 169 16.45 -48.66 11.60
N LEU A 170 16.97 -49.01 12.78
CA LEU A 170 17.86 -48.16 13.56
C LEU A 170 19.17 -47.84 12.82
N THR A 171 19.75 -48.83 12.13
CA THR A 171 20.96 -48.65 11.33
C THR A 171 20.75 -47.67 10.17
N GLN A 172 19.63 -47.82 9.46
CA GLN A 172 19.26 -46.92 8.35
C GLN A 172 18.93 -45.50 8.84
N ALA A 173 18.26 -45.39 9.99
CA ALA A 173 17.93 -44.10 10.61
C ALA A 173 19.17 -43.28 10.95
N ASN A 174 20.14 -43.90 11.63
CA ASN A 174 21.40 -43.27 12.01
C ASN A 174 22.19 -42.83 10.78
N ALA A 175 22.33 -43.70 9.76
CA ALA A 175 22.99 -43.34 8.50
C ALA A 175 22.32 -42.16 7.77
N LEU A 176 21.01 -41.95 7.93
CA LEU A 176 20.30 -40.78 7.43
C LEU A 176 20.49 -39.53 8.33
N VAL A 177 20.52 -39.68 9.66
CA VAL A 177 20.85 -38.58 10.59
C VAL A 177 22.26 -38.05 10.32
N ASP A 178 23.25 -38.92 10.09
CA ASP A 178 24.63 -38.55 9.78
C ASP A 178 24.71 -37.74 8.47
N ARG A 179 23.99 -38.18 7.42
CA ARG A 179 23.92 -37.44 6.15
C ARG A 179 23.27 -36.07 6.31
N LEU A 180 22.18 -35.97 7.07
CA LEU A 180 21.49 -34.69 7.33
C LEU A 180 22.35 -33.73 8.17
N SER A 181 23.15 -34.26 9.10
CA SER A 181 24.05 -33.47 9.97
C SER A 181 25.20 -32.82 9.19
N ASN A 182 25.59 -33.39 8.05
CA ASN A 182 26.59 -32.84 7.13
C ASN A 182 26.02 -31.83 6.12
N CYS A 183 24.72 -31.52 6.20
CA CYS A 183 24.03 -30.60 5.30
C CYS A 183 23.55 -29.33 6.04
N ARG A 184 23.08 -28.33 5.30
CA ARG A 184 22.32 -27.20 5.86
C ARG A 184 20.83 -27.51 5.81
N PRO A 185 20.17 -27.88 6.92
CA PRO A 185 18.81 -28.37 6.87
C PRO A 185 17.77 -27.24 6.81
N HIS A 186 16.72 -27.46 6.02
CA HIS A 186 15.51 -26.62 5.96
C HIS A 186 14.31 -27.45 6.39
N TYR A 187 13.43 -26.88 7.23
CA TYR A 187 12.34 -27.62 7.87
C TYR A 187 10.98 -27.04 7.48
N VAL A 188 10.12 -27.88 6.91
CA VAL A 188 8.70 -27.60 6.68
C VAL A 188 7.89 -28.39 7.70
N ARG A 189 6.90 -27.75 8.32
CA ARG A 189 6.03 -28.36 9.35
C ARG A 189 4.59 -28.30 8.86
N CYS A 190 4.10 -29.42 8.34
CA CYS A 190 2.74 -29.53 7.81
C CYS A 190 1.74 -29.67 8.96
N ILE A 191 0.65 -28.89 8.90
CA ILE A 191 -0.48 -28.96 9.83
C ILE A 191 -1.74 -29.26 9.01
N LYS A 192 -2.48 -30.28 9.42
CA LYS A 192 -3.77 -30.68 8.87
C LYS A 192 -4.87 -29.90 9.60
N PRO A 193 -5.58 -28.95 8.96
CA PRO A 193 -6.52 -28.07 9.65
C PRO A 193 -7.82 -28.77 10.08
N ASN A 194 -8.19 -29.88 9.44
CA ASN A 194 -9.40 -30.64 9.71
C ASN A 194 -9.29 -32.11 9.24
N GLU A 195 -10.11 -32.98 9.81
CA GLU A 195 -10.25 -34.38 9.37
C GLU A 195 -11.15 -34.56 8.14
N THR A 196 -12.03 -33.59 7.88
CA THR A 196 -13.04 -33.61 6.80
C THR A 196 -12.44 -33.41 5.40
N LYS A 197 -11.16 -33.07 5.30
CA LYS A 197 -10.41 -32.72 4.07
C LYS A 197 -11.02 -31.53 3.31
N ARG A 198 -11.71 -30.61 3.98
CA ARG A 198 -12.38 -29.46 3.37
C ARG A 198 -11.53 -28.17 3.45
N PRO A 199 -11.56 -27.29 2.43
CA PRO A 199 -10.95 -25.97 2.53
C PRO A 199 -11.72 -25.09 3.51
N LYS A 200 -11.01 -24.22 4.24
CA LYS A 200 -11.56 -23.26 5.24
C LYS A 200 -12.33 -23.90 6.42
N ASP A 201 -12.21 -25.20 6.62
CA ASP A 201 -12.68 -25.94 7.79
C ASP A 201 -11.52 -26.04 8.80
N TRP A 202 -11.74 -25.73 10.08
CA TRP A 202 -10.68 -25.59 11.07
C TRP A 202 -11.09 -26.21 12.41
N ASN A 203 -10.28 -27.14 12.89
CA ASN A 203 -10.46 -27.84 14.16
C ASN A 203 -9.34 -27.45 15.14
N ASP A 204 -9.64 -26.53 16.06
CA ASP A 204 -8.68 -26.02 17.05
C ASP A 204 -8.03 -27.14 17.87
N GLN A 205 -8.79 -28.16 18.28
CA GLN A 205 -8.28 -29.23 19.14
C GLN A 205 -7.28 -30.13 18.41
N SER A 206 -7.58 -30.51 17.16
CA SER A 206 -6.66 -31.28 16.32
C SER A 206 -5.42 -30.46 15.95
N VAL A 207 -5.57 -29.20 15.55
CA VAL A 207 -4.43 -28.33 15.24
C VAL A 207 -3.56 -28.08 16.47
N ARG A 208 -4.17 -27.87 17.65
CA ARG A 208 -3.43 -27.70 18.90
C ARG A 208 -2.59 -28.94 19.23
N HIS A 209 -3.17 -30.13 19.13
CA HIS A 209 -2.44 -31.37 19.35
C HIS A 209 -1.27 -31.52 18.37
N GLN A 210 -1.44 -31.11 17.10
CA GLN A 210 -0.36 -31.05 16.12
C GLN A 210 0.74 -30.04 16.47
N VAL A 211 0.39 -28.84 16.94
CA VAL A 211 1.36 -27.83 17.42
C VAL A 211 2.20 -28.35 18.59
N GLU A 212 1.57 -29.13 19.48
CA GLU A 212 2.22 -29.78 20.62
C GLU A 212 3.13 -30.95 20.16
N TYR A 213 2.65 -31.93 19.38
CA TYR A 213 3.49 -33.06 18.95
C TYR A 213 4.56 -32.69 17.90
N LEU A 214 4.39 -31.61 17.13
CA LEU A 214 5.44 -31.10 16.24
C LEU A 214 6.53 -30.31 16.99
N GLY A 215 6.39 -30.14 18.31
CA GLY A 215 7.34 -29.42 19.16
C GLY A 215 7.43 -27.92 18.85
N LEU A 216 6.46 -27.33 18.14
CA LEU A 216 6.54 -25.95 17.65
C LEU A 216 6.67 -24.93 18.77
N LYS A 217 5.96 -25.16 19.89
CA LYS A 217 6.05 -24.35 21.10
C LYS A 217 7.47 -24.30 21.67
N GLU A 218 8.16 -25.43 21.68
CA GLU A 218 9.52 -25.54 22.21
C GLU A 218 10.55 -24.93 21.25
N ASN A 219 10.37 -25.12 19.94
CA ASN A 219 11.16 -24.46 18.90
C ASN A 219 11.07 -22.92 19.00
N ILE A 220 9.90 -22.38 19.36
CA ILE A 220 9.70 -20.95 19.60
C ILE A 220 10.36 -20.51 20.92
N ARG A 221 10.25 -21.31 22.00
CA ARG A 221 10.92 -21.03 23.28
C ARG A 221 12.43 -20.97 23.12
N MET A 222 13.06 -21.96 22.49
CA MET A 222 14.50 -21.97 22.20
C MET A 222 14.95 -20.70 21.45
N ARG A 223 14.19 -20.29 20.44
CA ARG A 223 14.47 -19.04 19.69
C ARG A 223 14.21 -17.76 20.49
N ARG A 224 13.35 -17.77 21.51
CA ARG A 224 13.03 -16.63 22.38
C ARG A 224 13.90 -16.53 23.63
N ALA A 225 14.52 -17.62 24.07
CA ALA A 225 15.38 -17.64 25.26
C ALA A 225 16.77 -17.07 24.96
N GLY A 226 17.25 -17.26 23.72
CA GLY A 226 18.31 -16.42 23.15
C GLY A 226 17.77 -15.09 22.58
N PHE A 227 18.51 -14.50 21.65
CA PHE A 227 18.07 -13.27 20.98
C PHE A 227 17.01 -13.56 19.92
N ALA A 228 15.77 -13.15 20.18
CA ALA A 228 14.62 -13.34 19.31
C ALA A 228 14.77 -12.70 17.92
N TYR A 229 15.63 -11.69 17.77
CA TYR A 229 15.93 -11.05 16.49
C TYR A 229 17.42 -10.76 16.33
N ARG A 230 17.94 -10.99 15.12
CA ARG A 230 19.33 -10.73 14.72
C ARG A 230 19.42 -10.27 13.27
N ARG A 231 20.23 -9.24 12.99
CA ARG A 231 20.35 -8.62 11.66
C ARG A 231 21.72 -7.95 11.48
N PRO A 232 22.38 -8.04 10.31
CA PRO A 232 23.57 -7.25 10.01
C PRO A 232 23.33 -5.74 10.17
N PHE A 233 24.33 -5.00 10.65
CA PHE A 233 24.17 -3.58 10.99
C PHE A 233 23.66 -2.73 9.80
N GLY A 234 24.27 -2.82 8.62
CA GLY A 234 23.81 -2.10 7.42
C GLY A 234 22.37 -2.41 7.01
N LYS A 235 21.92 -3.66 7.14
CA LYS A 235 20.50 -4.03 6.89
C LYS A 235 19.56 -3.47 7.97
N PHE A 236 20.02 -3.31 9.22
CA PHE A 236 19.26 -2.64 10.27
C PHE A 236 19.19 -1.12 10.02
N LEU A 237 20.32 -0.48 9.72
CA LEU A 237 20.41 0.94 9.40
C LEU A 237 19.56 1.33 8.20
N TYR A 238 19.58 0.56 7.11
CA TYR A 238 18.72 0.81 5.96
C TYR A 238 17.23 0.79 6.34
N ARG A 239 16.81 -0.16 7.19
CA ARG A 239 15.41 -0.31 7.59
C ARG A 239 14.94 0.77 8.57
N TYR A 240 15.73 1.05 9.60
CA TYR A 240 15.35 1.94 10.71
C TYR A 240 15.97 3.34 10.64
N GLY A 241 16.79 3.64 9.63
CA GLY A 241 17.43 4.95 9.46
C GLY A 241 16.46 6.13 9.35
N ILE A 242 15.21 5.88 8.91
CA ILE A 242 14.09 6.85 8.93
C ILE A 242 13.73 7.35 10.35
N LEU A 243 14.16 6.64 11.40
CA LEU A 243 14.01 7.06 12.79
C LEU A 243 15.03 8.14 13.17
N MET A 244 16.15 8.27 12.45
CA MET A 244 17.17 9.30 12.67
C MET A 244 16.71 10.68 12.17
N LYS A 245 17.42 11.75 12.55
CA LYS A 245 17.19 13.11 12.02
C LYS A 245 18.36 13.42 11.06
N GLY A 246 18.11 13.55 9.76
CA GLY A 246 19.15 13.90 8.77
C GLY A 246 19.13 13.03 7.52
N THR A 247 20.06 13.27 6.62
CA THR A 247 20.22 12.57 5.33
C THR A 247 21.24 11.44 5.44
N GLY A 248 20.78 10.26 5.87
CA GLY A 248 21.59 9.05 5.99
C GLY A 248 22.53 9.03 7.19
N TRP A 249 23.14 7.87 7.43
CA TRP A 249 24.25 7.71 8.37
C TRP A 249 25.58 7.85 7.63
N GLN A 250 26.59 8.43 8.27
CA GLN A 250 27.91 8.71 7.68
C GLN A 250 29.09 8.16 8.51
N GLY A 251 28.79 7.53 9.66
CA GLY A 251 29.80 6.88 10.51
C GLY A 251 29.84 5.36 10.28
N ASP A 252 30.52 4.65 11.18
CA ASP A 252 30.54 3.18 11.18
C ASP A 252 29.13 2.59 11.45
N GLU A 253 28.84 1.41 10.92
CA GLU A 253 27.48 0.87 11.01
C GLU A 253 27.04 0.56 12.45
N LYS A 254 27.97 0.18 13.33
CA LYS A 254 27.71 -0.24 14.70
C LYS A 254 27.25 0.95 15.57
N SER A 255 27.96 2.07 15.53
CA SER A 255 27.58 3.30 16.24
C SER A 255 26.29 3.92 15.69
N GLY A 256 26.00 3.75 14.40
CA GLY A 256 24.72 4.14 13.82
C GLY A 256 23.55 3.36 14.42
N VAL A 257 23.68 2.04 14.57
CA VAL A 257 22.66 1.22 15.24
C VAL A 257 22.54 1.60 16.71
N GLU A 258 23.67 1.80 17.39
CA GLU A 258 23.69 2.23 18.79
C GLU A 258 22.98 3.57 18.99
N MET A 259 23.17 4.54 18.08
CA MET A 259 22.47 5.83 18.13
C MET A 259 20.95 5.67 17.94
N ILE A 260 20.50 4.76 17.07
CA ILE A 260 19.06 4.46 16.93
C ILE A 260 18.50 3.90 18.24
N MET A 261 19.18 2.94 18.87
CA MET A 261 18.76 2.34 20.14
C MET A 261 18.73 3.37 21.28
N LYS A 262 19.80 4.15 21.45
CA LYS A 262 19.90 5.25 22.43
C LYS A 262 18.77 6.26 22.24
N LYS A 263 18.49 6.69 21.00
CA LYS A 263 17.44 7.67 20.69
C LYS A 263 16.02 7.20 21.02
N LEU A 264 15.79 5.88 20.98
CA LEU A 264 14.52 5.26 21.32
C LEU A 264 14.43 4.84 22.80
N ASN A 265 15.44 5.16 23.60
CA ASN A 265 15.57 4.74 25.00
C ASN A 265 15.46 3.21 25.18
N VAL A 266 15.97 2.44 24.22
CA VAL A 266 16.06 0.98 24.37
C VAL A 266 17.10 0.69 25.46
N HIS A 267 16.67 0.00 26.52
CA HIS A 267 17.55 -0.37 27.63
C HIS A 267 18.69 -1.30 27.13
N LEU A 268 19.92 -1.06 27.57
CA LEU A 268 21.11 -1.82 27.15
C LEU A 268 20.97 -3.33 27.42
N GLY A 269 20.25 -3.73 28.47
CA GLY A 269 19.99 -5.15 28.74
C GLY A 269 19.07 -5.87 27.74
N LEU A 270 18.39 -5.14 26.82
CA LEU A 270 17.43 -5.70 25.85
C LEU A 270 18.03 -5.97 24.47
N TYR A 271 19.25 -5.48 24.19
CA TYR A 271 19.94 -5.67 22.91
C TYR A 271 21.45 -5.75 23.11
N GLU A 272 22.14 -6.47 22.23
CA GLU A 272 23.60 -6.53 22.21
C GLU A 272 24.11 -6.31 20.78
N LEU A 273 25.35 -5.83 20.67
CA LEU A 273 25.98 -5.49 19.39
C LEU A 273 27.24 -6.34 19.22
N GLY A 274 27.13 -7.38 18.38
CA GLY A 274 28.25 -8.26 18.06
C GLY A 274 29.29 -7.59 17.16
N LEU A 275 30.03 -8.40 16.39
CA LEU A 275 31.03 -7.90 15.45
C LEU A 275 30.39 -7.34 14.16
N THR A 276 29.33 -7.99 13.66
CA THR A 276 28.68 -7.61 12.38
C THR A 276 27.16 -7.45 12.49
N LYS A 277 26.55 -7.95 13.56
CA LYS A 277 25.08 -7.98 13.74
C LYS A 277 24.63 -7.33 15.05
N VAL A 278 23.44 -6.75 14.98
CA VAL A 278 22.65 -6.39 16.17
C VAL A 278 21.76 -7.55 16.56
N PHE A 279 21.71 -7.82 17.86
CA PHE A 279 20.93 -8.86 18.50
C PHE A 279 19.94 -8.23 19.48
N ILE A 280 18.67 -8.63 19.46
CA ILE A 280 17.61 -8.11 20.33
C ILE A 280 16.97 -9.28 21.09
N LYS A 281 16.93 -9.19 22.43
CA LYS A 281 16.40 -10.25 23.31
C LYS A 281 14.88 -10.30 23.26
N ALA A 282 14.23 -9.17 23.56
CA ALA A 282 12.78 -9.06 23.68
C ALA A 282 12.11 -8.75 22.31
N PRO A 283 11.15 -9.57 21.82
CA PRO A 283 10.38 -9.23 20.62
C PRO A 283 9.55 -7.95 20.78
N GLU A 284 9.19 -7.58 22.00
CA GLU A 284 8.50 -6.34 22.35
C GLU A 284 9.30 -5.10 21.90
N THR A 285 10.63 -5.14 22.02
CA THR A 285 11.54 -4.09 21.51
C THR A 285 11.51 -4.00 19.99
N LEU A 286 11.40 -5.13 19.28
CA LEU A 286 11.30 -5.17 17.82
C LEU A 286 9.95 -4.59 17.35
N PHE A 287 8.84 -4.93 18.03
CA PHE A 287 7.54 -4.35 17.71
C PHE A 287 7.51 -2.83 17.94
N MET A 288 8.12 -2.34 19.03
CA MET A 288 8.29 -0.90 19.25
C MET A 288 9.10 -0.22 18.12
N LEU A 289 10.18 -0.85 17.65
CA LEU A 289 10.99 -0.34 16.53
C LEU A 289 10.17 -0.21 15.23
N GLU A 290 9.35 -1.21 14.91
CA GLU A 290 8.44 -1.17 13.74
C GLU A 290 7.33 -0.14 13.90
N GLU A 291 6.70 -0.03 15.07
CA GLU A 291 5.63 0.96 15.30
C GLU A 291 6.15 2.40 15.18
N GLN A 292 7.33 2.69 15.76
CA GLN A 292 7.96 4.00 15.61
C GLN A 292 8.33 4.30 14.15
N ARG A 293 8.72 3.27 13.39
CA ARG A 293 9.04 3.37 11.96
C ARG A 293 7.78 3.69 11.17
N GLU A 294 6.67 2.98 11.41
CA GLU A 294 5.38 3.23 10.76
C GLU A 294 4.84 4.64 11.06
N ARG A 295 4.94 5.10 12.32
CA ARG A 295 4.59 6.47 12.71
C ARG A 295 5.39 7.52 11.92
N LYS A 296 6.67 7.27 11.60
CA LYS A 296 7.47 8.15 10.72
C LYS A 296 7.02 8.11 9.27
N TYR A 297 6.73 6.94 8.70
CA TYR A 297 6.17 6.85 7.34
C TYR A 297 4.86 7.63 7.22
N ASN A 298 3.94 7.45 8.18
CA ASN A 298 2.68 8.18 8.24
C ASN A 298 2.87 9.71 8.33
N TYR A 299 3.86 10.19 9.07
CA TYR A 299 4.23 11.60 9.11
C TYR A 299 4.72 12.11 7.74
N TYR A 300 5.69 11.44 7.11
CA TYR A 300 6.23 11.89 5.82
C TYR A 300 5.20 11.79 4.68
N ALA A 301 4.34 10.77 4.68
CA ALA A 301 3.21 10.66 3.77
C ALA A 301 2.28 11.88 3.88
N ARG A 302 1.93 12.33 5.10
CA ARG A 302 1.13 13.55 5.32
C ARG A 302 1.84 14.82 4.82
N VAL A 303 3.16 14.93 4.98
CA VAL A 303 3.95 16.06 4.43
C VAL A 303 3.87 16.10 2.90
N ILE A 304 4.10 14.97 2.24
CA ILE A 304 4.02 14.83 0.78
C ILE A 304 2.59 15.13 0.29
N GLN A 305 1.58 14.52 0.90
CA GLN A 305 0.16 14.77 0.57
C GLN A 305 -0.23 16.24 0.73
N LYS A 306 0.24 16.93 1.79
CA LYS A 306 -0.02 18.36 2.01
C LYS A 306 0.64 19.22 0.92
N ALA A 307 1.90 18.94 0.57
CA ALA A 307 2.61 19.63 -0.50
C ALA A 307 1.94 19.42 -1.87
N PHE A 308 1.60 18.16 -2.20
CA PHE A 308 0.90 17.78 -3.42
C PHE A 308 -0.46 18.47 -3.54
N LYS A 309 -1.33 18.33 -2.53
CA LYS A 309 -2.66 18.98 -2.51
C LYS A 309 -2.55 20.49 -2.66
N LYS A 310 -1.58 21.13 -1.98
CA LYS A 310 -1.34 22.58 -2.11
C LYS A 310 -0.90 22.96 -3.54
N TYR A 311 0.03 22.23 -4.14
CA TYR A 311 0.50 22.48 -5.50
C TYR A 311 -0.64 22.38 -6.53
N PHE A 312 -1.44 21.30 -6.49
CA PHE A 312 -2.56 21.13 -7.40
C PHE A 312 -3.69 22.15 -7.15
N ALA A 313 -3.99 22.48 -5.89
CA ALA A 313 -4.95 23.53 -5.57
C ALA A 313 -4.51 24.90 -6.12
N HIS A 314 -3.25 25.29 -5.93
CA HIS A 314 -2.69 26.53 -6.50
C HIS A 314 -2.75 26.52 -8.04
N ARG A 315 -2.41 25.40 -8.70
CA ARG A 315 -2.42 25.28 -10.16
C ARG A 315 -3.84 25.39 -10.75
N GLN A 316 -4.84 24.77 -10.10
CA GLN A 316 -6.24 24.91 -10.50
C GLN A 316 -6.78 26.32 -10.22
N TYR A 317 -6.37 26.92 -9.09
CA TYR A 317 -6.71 28.30 -8.74
C TYR A 317 -6.20 29.30 -9.79
N ASP A 318 -4.92 29.23 -10.16
CA ASP A 318 -4.33 30.09 -11.20
C ASP A 318 -5.02 29.89 -12.57
N LYS A 319 -5.38 28.64 -12.91
CA LYS A 319 -6.14 28.32 -14.13
C LYS A 319 -7.52 28.99 -14.13
N HIS A 320 -8.33 28.80 -13.08
CA HIS A 320 -9.65 29.42 -12.98
C HIS A 320 -9.58 30.96 -13.04
N LYS A 321 -8.58 31.56 -12.38
CA LYS A 321 -8.35 33.00 -12.38
C LYS A 321 -7.99 33.53 -13.77
N MET A 322 -7.23 32.77 -14.56
CA MET A 322 -6.91 33.11 -15.96
C MET A 322 -8.13 32.96 -16.87
N GLU A 323 -8.88 31.85 -16.76
CA GLU A 323 -10.14 31.64 -17.49
C GLU A 323 -11.13 32.79 -17.25
N ALA A 324 -11.30 33.21 -15.99
CA ALA A 324 -12.15 34.32 -15.60
C ALA A 324 -11.69 35.67 -16.16
N ALA A 325 -10.37 35.91 -16.24
CA ALA A 325 -9.82 37.12 -16.86
C ALA A 325 -10.04 37.14 -18.38
N ASN A 326 -9.94 35.98 -19.05
CA ASN A 326 -10.13 35.85 -20.50
C ASN A 326 -11.56 36.19 -20.94
N LEU A 327 -12.59 35.99 -20.10
CA LEU A 327 -13.98 36.37 -20.39
C LEU A 327 -14.17 37.87 -20.67
N VAL A 328 -13.28 38.72 -20.14
CA VAL A 328 -13.39 40.19 -20.17
C VAL A 328 -12.16 40.88 -20.79
N SER A 329 -11.10 40.11 -21.07
CA SER A 329 -9.86 40.62 -21.70
C SER A 329 -10.14 41.20 -23.08
N GLY A 330 -9.53 42.35 -23.39
CA GLY A 330 -9.75 43.11 -24.62
C GLY A 330 -11.12 43.78 -24.72
N LYS A 331 -12.06 43.52 -23.80
CA LYS A 331 -13.46 43.99 -23.86
C LYS A 331 -13.86 44.94 -22.74
N LYS A 332 -13.24 44.84 -21.55
CA LYS A 332 -13.55 45.70 -20.40
C LYS A 332 -12.29 46.14 -19.64
N GLU A 333 -12.17 47.43 -19.36
CA GLU A 333 -11.13 48.00 -18.50
C GLU A 333 -11.10 47.38 -17.11
N ARG A 334 -9.93 47.40 -16.47
CA ARG A 334 -9.70 46.68 -15.21
C ARG A 334 -9.45 47.65 -14.06
N ARG A 335 -10.14 47.44 -12.93
CA ARG A 335 -9.74 48.07 -11.66
C ARG A 335 -8.46 47.41 -11.16
N GLN A 336 -7.48 48.19 -10.69
CA GLN A 336 -6.21 47.69 -10.16
C GLN A 336 -6.42 46.62 -9.07
N ASN A 337 -7.33 46.90 -8.13
CA ASN A 337 -7.68 45.99 -7.04
C ASN A 337 -8.50 44.75 -7.47
N SER A 338 -8.84 44.57 -8.75
CA SER A 338 -9.63 43.42 -9.26
C SER A 338 -8.79 42.31 -9.90
N LEU A 339 -7.57 42.61 -10.39
CA LEU A 339 -6.76 41.65 -11.15
C LEU A 339 -6.18 40.51 -10.29
N ASN A 340 -5.89 40.80 -9.02
CA ASN A 340 -5.13 39.91 -8.15
C ASN A 340 -5.87 39.51 -6.87
N ARG A 341 -7.21 39.59 -6.87
CA ARG A 341 -8.06 39.05 -5.79
C ARG A 341 -7.98 37.51 -5.73
N ASN A 342 -8.31 37.00 -4.54
CA ASN A 342 -8.52 35.58 -4.31
C ASN A 342 -9.99 35.24 -4.55
N PHE A 343 -10.28 34.26 -5.41
CA PHE A 343 -11.64 33.71 -5.56
C PHE A 343 -11.98 32.85 -4.33
N VAL A 344 -13.11 33.16 -3.70
CA VAL A 344 -13.58 32.51 -2.46
C VAL A 344 -14.88 31.73 -2.69
N GLY A 345 -15.65 32.08 -3.72
CA GLY A 345 -17.01 31.61 -3.92
C GLY A 345 -17.98 32.29 -2.94
N ASP A 346 -17.90 31.96 -1.66
CA ASP A 346 -18.78 32.50 -0.61
C ASP A 346 -18.15 33.71 0.11
N TYR A 347 -18.67 34.91 -0.17
CA TYR A 347 -18.27 36.15 0.48
C TYR A 347 -19.23 36.60 1.60
N ILE A 348 -20.26 35.80 1.92
CA ILE A 348 -21.32 36.19 2.90
C ILE A 348 -21.40 35.26 4.11
N GLY A 349 -20.62 34.17 4.13
CA GLY A 349 -20.44 33.26 5.26
C GLY A 349 -21.64 32.35 5.48
N LEU A 350 -22.09 31.68 4.42
CA LEU A 350 -23.27 30.80 4.39
C LEU A 350 -23.17 29.62 5.35
N ASP A 351 -21.97 29.10 5.60
CA ASP A 351 -21.73 28.04 6.59
C ASP A 351 -22.19 28.45 8.00
N ASN A 352 -22.16 29.75 8.31
CA ASN A 352 -22.62 30.30 9.59
C ASN A 352 -24.10 30.75 9.57
N ARG A 353 -24.83 30.60 8.45
CA ARG A 353 -26.23 31.01 8.31
C ARG A 353 -27.16 29.81 8.17
N ILE A 354 -27.86 29.46 9.25
CA ILE A 354 -28.77 28.30 9.27
C ILE A 354 -29.98 28.47 8.33
N MET A 355 -30.46 29.70 8.10
CA MET A 355 -31.71 29.95 7.37
C MET A 355 -31.56 29.91 5.85
N THR A 356 -30.46 30.46 5.30
CA THR A 356 -30.27 30.59 3.85
C THR A 356 -30.19 29.24 3.10
N PRO A 357 -29.48 28.20 3.62
CA PRO A 357 -29.47 26.86 3.01
C PRO A 357 -30.81 26.14 3.07
N ASN A 358 -31.68 26.43 4.06
CA ASN A 358 -33.03 25.86 4.10
C ASN A 358 -33.95 26.48 3.02
N LEU A 359 -33.71 27.72 2.60
CA LEU A 359 -34.45 28.37 1.51
C LEU A 359 -34.02 27.89 0.11
N ILE A 360 -32.73 27.60 -0.07
CA ILE A 360 -32.14 27.17 -1.36
C ILE A 360 -32.23 25.63 -1.53
N GLY A 361 -32.27 24.89 -0.42
CA GLY A 361 -32.31 23.44 -0.39
C GLY A 361 -30.93 22.83 -0.10
N ARG A 362 -30.87 21.99 0.95
CA ARG A 362 -29.64 21.42 1.53
C ARG A 362 -28.74 20.58 0.59
N ARG A 363 -29.13 20.38 -0.67
CA ARG A 363 -28.40 19.60 -1.68
C ARG A 363 -27.84 20.43 -2.84
N GLU A 364 -28.21 21.70 -2.99
CA GLU A 364 -27.65 22.53 -4.06
C GLU A 364 -26.23 23.00 -3.71
N LYS A 365 -25.25 22.65 -4.54
CA LYS A 365 -23.87 23.13 -4.38
C LYS A 365 -23.79 24.60 -4.82
N ILE A 366 -23.42 25.45 -3.88
CA ILE A 366 -23.26 26.90 -4.09
C ILE A 366 -21.92 27.15 -4.79
N CYS A 367 -21.94 27.98 -5.83
CA CYS A 367 -20.79 28.33 -6.66
C CYS A 367 -20.26 29.74 -6.36
N PHE A 368 -21.16 30.65 -5.97
CA PHE A 368 -20.84 32.04 -5.68
C PHE A 368 -21.92 32.66 -4.79
N ALA A 369 -21.53 33.49 -3.82
CA ALA A 369 -22.43 34.25 -2.96
C ALA A 369 -21.84 35.63 -2.59
N GLU A 370 -22.56 36.73 -2.87
CA GLU A 370 -22.15 38.11 -2.57
C GLU A 370 -23.37 38.96 -2.13
N VAL A 371 -23.16 39.96 -1.25
CA VAL A 371 -24.18 41.02 -1.01
C VAL A 371 -24.04 42.10 -2.09
N VAL A 372 -24.96 42.11 -3.05
CA VAL A 372 -24.96 43.02 -4.20
C VAL A 372 -25.96 44.17 -4.03
N LYS A 373 -25.77 45.28 -4.76
CA LYS A 373 -26.81 46.32 -4.88
C LYS A 373 -27.66 46.05 -6.11
N LYS A 374 -28.98 45.85 -5.94
CA LYS A 374 -29.95 45.74 -7.03
C LYS A 374 -30.64 47.08 -7.25
N TYR A 375 -30.67 47.54 -8.51
CA TYR A 375 -31.42 48.74 -8.92
C TYR A 375 -32.89 48.41 -9.23
N ASP A 376 -33.79 49.38 -9.00
CA ASP A 376 -35.20 49.32 -9.37
C ASP A 376 -35.54 50.15 -10.63
N ARG A 377 -36.84 50.30 -10.94
CA ARG A 377 -37.33 51.06 -12.11
C ARG A 377 -37.07 52.58 -12.06
N ASN A 378 -36.69 53.08 -10.87
CA ASN A 378 -36.36 54.47 -10.56
C ASN A 378 -34.87 54.63 -10.21
N PHE A 379 -34.04 53.62 -10.52
CA PHE A 379 -32.61 53.53 -10.19
C PHE A 379 -32.27 53.62 -8.69
N LYS A 380 -33.23 53.37 -7.80
CA LYS A 380 -32.95 53.26 -6.36
C LYS A 380 -32.33 51.91 -6.06
N THR A 381 -31.25 51.91 -5.27
CA THR A 381 -30.52 50.69 -4.91
C THR A 381 -31.11 50.00 -3.68
N THR A 382 -31.14 48.67 -3.70
CA THR A 382 -31.50 47.84 -2.55
C THR A 382 -30.50 46.69 -2.40
N ARG A 383 -30.01 46.41 -1.18
CA ARG A 383 -29.09 45.28 -0.94
C ARG A 383 -29.82 43.94 -1.09
N ARG A 384 -29.20 42.99 -1.78
CA ARG A 384 -29.67 41.61 -1.96
C ARG A 384 -28.50 40.66 -1.81
N ASP A 385 -28.74 39.47 -1.28
CA ASP A 385 -27.74 38.40 -1.34
C ASP A 385 -27.96 37.67 -2.67
N LEU A 386 -26.98 37.82 -3.56
CA LEU A 386 -26.90 37.13 -4.83
C LEU A 386 -26.24 35.78 -4.56
N ILE A 387 -26.95 34.69 -4.80
CA ILE A 387 -26.43 33.33 -4.60
C ILE A 387 -26.63 32.54 -5.88
N LEU A 388 -25.55 32.00 -6.42
CA LEU A 388 -25.51 31.19 -7.63
C LEU A 388 -25.22 29.74 -7.25
N THR A 389 -26.09 28.83 -7.67
CA THR A 389 -25.86 27.38 -7.64
C THR A 389 -25.60 26.88 -9.07
N TRP A 390 -25.32 25.58 -9.24
CA TRP A 390 -25.08 25.00 -10.59
C TRP A 390 -26.28 25.08 -11.53
N SER A 391 -27.49 25.35 -11.02
CA SER A 391 -28.77 25.26 -11.74
C SER A 391 -29.59 26.56 -11.71
N VAL A 392 -29.40 27.40 -10.69
CA VAL A 392 -30.28 28.52 -10.35
C VAL A 392 -29.49 29.72 -9.78
N LEU A 393 -29.95 30.92 -10.10
CA LEU A 393 -29.55 32.19 -9.49
C LEU A 393 -30.65 32.73 -8.58
N TYR A 394 -30.32 32.98 -7.32
CA TYR A 394 -31.21 33.51 -6.29
C TYR A 394 -30.84 34.96 -5.95
N LEU A 395 -31.86 35.81 -5.75
CA LEU A 395 -31.73 37.10 -5.08
C LEU A 395 -32.55 37.07 -3.80
N ILE A 396 -31.88 37.02 -2.66
CA ILE A 396 -32.50 36.98 -1.34
C ILE A 396 -32.54 38.40 -0.74
N GLY A 397 -33.69 38.79 -0.22
CA GLY A 397 -33.89 40.02 0.54
C GLY A 397 -34.21 39.73 2.00
N ARG A 398 -34.33 40.79 2.81
CA ARG A 398 -34.86 40.70 4.17
C ARG A 398 -36.20 41.42 4.24
N GLU A 399 -37.15 40.86 4.96
CA GLU A 399 -38.45 41.48 5.25
C GLU A 399 -38.75 41.41 6.74
N LYS A 400 -39.43 42.43 7.29
CA LYS A 400 -40.00 42.33 8.64
C LYS A 400 -41.23 41.43 8.61
N VAL A 401 -41.26 40.40 9.46
CA VAL A 401 -42.42 39.53 9.66
C VAL A 401 -43.60 40.37 10.16
N LYS A 402 -44.69 40.41 9.39
CA LYS A 402 -45.86 41.27 9.68
C LYS A 402 -46.90 40.64 10.62
N LYS A 403 -46.92 39.31 10.75
CA LYS A 403 -47.93 38.53 11.50
C LYS A 403 -47.26 37.32 12.20
N GLY A 404 -47.85 36.85 13.31
CA GLY A 404 -47.38 35.67 14.06
C GLY A 404 -46.41 35.97 15.22
N LYS A 405 -45.95 34.92 15.94
CA LYS A 405 -45.10 35.04 17.15
C LYS A 405 -43.80 35.83 16.93
N ASN A 406 -43.27 35.83 15.71
CA ASN A 406 -42.01 36.52 15.35
C ASN A 406 -42.24 37.93 14.74
N LYS A 407 -43.40 38.56 14.98
CA LYS A 407 -43.74 39.88 14.42
C LYS A 407 -42.65 40.92 14.73
N GLY A 408 -42.17 41.60 13.70
CA GLY A 408 -41.10 42.60 13.78
C GLY A 408 -39.69 42.06 13.52
N ALA A 409 -39.44 40.75 13.66
CA ALA A 409 -38.16 40.14 13.30
C ALA A 409 -37.91 40.21 11.79
N TYR A 410 -36.64 40.31 11.38
CA TYR A 410 -36.26 40.24 9.97
C TYR A 410 -36.08 38.78 9.54
N GLN A 411 -36.78 38.37 8.48
CA GLN A 411 -36.66 37.06 7.85
C GLN A 411 -36.03 37.19 6.46
N GLU A 412 -35.15 36.25 6.10
CA GLU A 412 -34.65 36.12 4.73
C GLU A 412 -35.74 35.55 3.81
N VAL A 413 -35.96 36.18 2.66
CA VAL A 413 -37.01 35.83 1.70
C VAL A 413 -36.44 35.86 0.28
N ILE A 414 -36.72 34.82 -0.51
CA ILE A 414 -36.36 34.79 -1.94
C ILE A 414 -37.18 35.85 -2.67
N LYS A 415 -36.51 36.92 -3.15
CA LYS A 415 -37.13 38.01 -3.91
C LYS A 415 -37.16 37.73 -5.41
N ARG A 416 -36.27 36.88 -5.91
CA ARG A 416 -36.26 36.35 -7.28
C ARG A 416 -35.50 35.03 -7.32
N LYS A 417 -36.03 34.07 -8.08
CA LYS A 417 -35.36 32.84 -8.51
C LYS A 417 -35.27 32.87 -10.04
N VAL A 418 -34.09 32.67 -10.60
CA VAL A 418 -33.88 32.60 -12.06
C VAL A 418 -33.15 31.30 -12.36
N GLU A 419 -33.80 30.41 -13.09
CA GLU A 419 -33.19 29.16 -13.53
C GLU A 419 -32.22 29.47 -14.69
N LEU A 420 -31.04 28.86 -14.70
CA LEU A 420 -29.96 29.29 -15.61
C LEU A 420 -30.30 29.13 -17.10
N ASP A 421 -31.19 28.21 -17.45
CA ASP A 421 -31.78 28.03 -18.79
C ASP A 421 -32.62 29.21 -19.27
N ARG A 422 -33.14 30.03 -18.34
CA ARG A 422 -33.86 31.27 -18.66
C ARG A 422 -32.93 32.48 -18.81
N VAL A 423 -31.64 32.37 -18.49
CA VAL A 423 -30.68 33.44 -18.74
C VAL A 423 -30.34 33.46 -20.22
N ASN A 424 -30.60 34.59 -20.88
CA ASN A 424 -30.32 34.72 -22.32
C ASN A 424 -28.89 35.25 -22.54
N ASP A 425 -28.61 36.42 -21.95
CA ASP A 425 -27.36 37.16 -22.11
C ASP A 425 -26.98 37.86 -20.80
N VAL A 426 -25.72 38.28 -20.68
CA VAL A 426 -25.27 39.18 -19.63
C VAL A 426 -24.54 40.38 -20.25
N SER A 427 -24.95 41.59 -19.91
CA SER A 427 -24.38 42.82 -20.47
C SER A 427 -23.59 43.62 -19.44
N LEU A 428 -22.44 44.16 -19.87
CA LEU A 428 -21.54 45.02 -19.10
C LEU A 428 -21.07 46.22 -19.94
N SER A 429 -20.61 47.29 -19.30
CA SER A 429 -19.88 48.36 -20.01
C SER A 429 -18.46 47.93 -20.42
N THR A 430 -17.79 48.72 -21.26
CA THR A 430 -16.36 48.55 -21.57
C THR A 430 -15.43 49.20 -20.53
N LEU A 431 -15.96 50.00 -19.61
CA LEU A 431 -15.20 50.78 -18.61
C LEU A 431 -14.99 50.01 -17.30
N ARG A 432 -14.29 50.59 -16.32
CA ARG A 432 -13.89 49.90 -15.07
C ARG A 432 -14.98 49.75 -13.99
N ASP A 433 -16.27 49.88 -14.29
CA ASP A 433 -17.39 49.80 -13.33
C ASP A 433 -17.75 48.35 -12.90
N ASP A 434 -18.54 48.21 -11.82
CA ASP A 434 -19.06 46.94 -11.28
C ASP A 434 -20.52 46.61 -11.68
N LEU A 435 -21.12 47.31 -12.64
CA LEU A 435 -22.50 47.06 -13.08
C LEU A 435 -22.59 45.87 -14.06
N VAL A 436 -23.64 45.07 -13.86
CA VAL A 436 -23.96 43.88 -14.64
C VAL A 436 -25.48 43.86 -14.86
N VAL A 437 -25.92 43.70 -16.11
CA VAL A 437 -27.32 43.41 -16.46
C VAL A 437 -27.43 41.92 -16.78
N ILE A 438 -28.31 41.23 -16.05
CA ILE A 438 -28.67 39.84 -16.36
C ILE A 438 -29.99 39.83 -17.12
N HIS A 439 -29.95 39.43 -18.39
CA HIS A 439 -31.11 39.35 -19.25
C HIS A 439 -31.81 38.01 -19.10
N VAL A 440 -33.13 38.05 -18.90
CA VAL A 440 -33.91 36.82 -18.61
C VAL A 440 -35.04 36.67 -19.62
N LYS A 441 -35.02 35.55 -20.34
CA LYS A 441 -36.03 35.18 -21.32
C LYS A 441 -37.42 35.19 -20.68
N ASP A 442 -38.39 35.75 -21.39
CA ASP A 442 -39.82 35.80 -21.00
C ASP A 442 -40.05 36.43 -19.60
N SER A 443 -39.15 37.32 -19.17
CA SER A 443 -39.18 37.98 -17.86
C SER A 443 -38.61 39.41 -17.92
N TYR A 444 -38.51 40.03 -16.75
CA TYR A 444 -37.78 41.29 -16.55
C TYR A 444 -36.32 41.03 -16.16
N ASP A 445 -35.46 42.01 -16.42
CA ASP A 445 -34.02 41.88 -16.25
C ASP A 445 -33.56 42.31 -14.84
N SER A 446 -32.29 42.06 -14.50
CA SER A 446 -31.72 42.48 -13.22
C SER A 446 -30.42 43.27 -13.42
N LEU A 447 -30.51 44.59 -13.21
CA LEU A 447 -29.36 45.48 -13.06
C LEU A 447 -28.81 45.38 -11.62
N LEU A 448 -27.56 44.92 -11.52
CA LEU A 448 -26.84 44.64 -10.27
C LEU A 448 -25.47 45.31 -10.27
N GLU A 449 -25.03 45.80 -9.12
CA GLU A 449 -23.63 46.16 -8.84
C GLU A 449 -22.97 45.01 -8.07
N ILE A 450 -21.92 44.41 -8.66
CA ILE A 450 -21.28 43.17 -8.19
C ILE A 450 -19.77 43.41 -8.08
N MET A 451 -19.26 43.52 -6.85
CA MET A 451 -17.84 43.83 -6.59
C MET A 451 -16.89 42.71 -7.02
N PHE A 452 -17.36 41.46 -7.03
CA PHE A 452 -16.61 40.30 -7.52
C PHE A 452 -17.08 39.86 -8.92
N LYS A 453 -17.58 40.78 -9.75
CA LYS A 453 -18.13 40.51 -11.11
C LYS A 453 -17.31 39.56 -11.99
N THR A 454 -15.97 39.56 -11.90
CA THR A 454 -15.12 38.68 -12.74
C THR A 454 -15.22 37.21 -12.31
N GLU A 455 -15.34 36.95 -11.00
CA GLU A 455 -15.58 35.61 -10.46
C GLU A 455 -17.02 35.19 -10.64
N PHE A 456 -17.98 36.11 -10.42
CA PHE A 456 -19.39 35.87 -10.70
C PHE A 456 -19.61 35.44 -12.16
N LEU A 457 -19.06 36.19 -13.14
CA LEU A 457 -19.14 35.83 -14.55
C LEU A 457 -18.50 34.48 -14.86
N TYR A 458 -17.38 34.15 -14.21
CA TYR A 458 -16.74 32.85 -14.36
C TYR A 458 -17.63 31.70 -13.85
N CYS A 459 -18.11 31.81 -12.60
CA CYS A 459 -19.00 30.82 -12.01
C CYS A 459 -20.32 30.70 -12.78
N LEU A 460 -20.88 31.82 -13.25
CA LEU A 460 -22.11 31.85 -14.04
C LEU A 460 -21.90 31.18 -15.41
N SER A 461 -20.86 31.57 -16.16
CA SER A 461 -20.56 30.99 -17.48
C SER A 461 -20.28 29.49 -17.39
N LYS A 462 -19.55 29.05 -16.35
CA LYS A 462 -19.24 27.64 -16.08
C LYS A 462 -20.49 26.83 -15.72
N SER A 463 -21.38 27.38 -14.89
CA SER A 463 -22.65 26.74 -14.52
C SER A 463 -23.64 26.71 -15.69
N TYR A 464 -23.68 27.78 -16.49
CA TYR A 464 -24.48 27.88 -17.71
C TYR A 464 -24.04 26.86 -18.76
N TYR A 465 -22.73 26.76 -19.04
CA TYR A 465 -22.19 25.75 -19.96
C TYR A 465 -22.49 24.33 -19.49
N ALA A 466 -22.34 24.06 -18.19
CA ALA A 466 -22.66 22.75 -17.61
C ALA A 466 -24.15 22.37 -17.69
N LYS A 467 -25.07 23.35 -17.73
CA LYS A 467 -26.52 23.12 -17.86
C LYS A 467 -27.01 23.11 -19.32
N MET A 468 -26.44 23.96 -20.17
CA MET A 468 -26.95 24.27 -21.52
C MET A 468 -26.08 23.73 -22.67
N GLY A 469 -24.89 23.19 -22.38
CA GLY A 469 -23.95 22.68 -23.39
C GLY A 469 -23.31 23.76 -24.29
N ARG A 470 -23.62 25.05 -24.06
CA ARG A 470 -23.18 26.19 -24.87
C ARG A 470 -22.68 27.33 -23.99
N ASN A 471 -21.81 28.18 -24.54
CA ASN A 471 -21.29 29.35 -23.82
C ASN A 471 -22.40 30.38 -23.55
N LEU A 472 -22.32 31.06 -22.41
CA LEU A 472 -23.13 32.23 -22.11
C LEU A 472 -22.70 33.40 -23.00
N ASN A 473 -23.65 34.10 -23.61
CA ASN A 473 -23.35 35.31 -24.36
C ASN A 473 -23.08 36.48 -23.39
N ILE A 474 -21.93 37.16 -23.57
CA ILE A 474 -21.53 38.30 -22.75
C ILE A 474 -21.34 39.52 -23.67
N ILE A 475 -22.23 40.49 -23.53
CA ILE A 475 -22.33 41.68 -24.37
C ILE A 475 -21.59 42.84 -23.69
N PHE A 476 -20.82 43.61 -24.45
CA PHE A 476 -20.06 44.75 -23.96
C PHE A 476 -20.50 46.02 -24.69
N SER A 477 -21.10 46.98 -23.99
CA SER A 477 -21.59 48.24 -24.55
C SER A 477 -21.67 49.33 -23.49
N ASN A 478 -21.27 50.56 -23.84
CA ASN A 478 -21.41 51.73 -22.96
C ASN A 478 -22.83 52.34 -22.98
N LYS A 479 -23.76 51.73 -23.71
CA LYS A 479 -25.20 51.97 -23.62
C LYS A 479 -25.87 50.63 -23.38
N LEU A 480 -26.25 50.36 -22.13
CA LEU A 480 -26.95 49.15 -21.73
C LEU A 480 -28.45 49.42 -21.64
N GLU A 481 -29.26 48.52 -22.14
CA GLU A 481 -30.70 48.51 -21.90
C GLU A 481 -31.09 47.40 -20.93
N PHE A 482 -32.23 47.54 -20.23
CA PHE A 482 -32.80 46.45 -19.43
C PHE A 482 -34.31 46.61 -19.26
N LYS A 483 -35.03 45.48 -19.26
CA LYS A 483 -36.49 45.41 -19.07
C LYS A 483 -36.84 45.50 -17.59
N VAL A 484 -37.70 46.42 -17.19
CA VAL A 484 -38.17 46.53 -15.79
C VAL A 484 -39.41 45.67 -15.52
N LYS A 485 -39.55 45.22 -14.27
CA LYS A 485 -40.73 44.47 -13.81
C LYS A 485 -41.99 45.32 -13.96
N LYS A 486 -43.00 44.78 -14.66
CA LYS A 486 -44.34 45.37 -14.75
C LYS A 486 -45.01 45.35 -13.36
N GLU A 487 -45.20 46.52 -12.76
CA GLU A 487 -45.89 46.68 -11.47
C GLU A 487 -47.06 47.66 -11.64
N GLY A 488 -48.29 47.14 -11.60
CA GLY A 488 -49.54 47.89 -11.81
C GLY A 488 -49.86 48.19 -13.28
N TRP A 489 -50.95 48.94 -13.49
CA TRP A 489 -51.29 49.54 -14.78
C TRP A 489 -50.24 50.60 -15.14
N GLY A 490 -49.53 50.42 -16.25
CA GLY A 490 -48.46 51.33 -16.71
C GLY A 490 -47.03 51.04 -16.22
N GLY A 491 -46.80 50.04 -15.37
CA GLY A 491 -45.50 49.83 -14.72
C GLY A 491 -44.39 49.11 -15.52
N GLY A 492 -44.60 48.79 -16.80
CA GLY A 492 -43.64 48.04 -17.63
C GLY A 492 -42.84 48.92 -18.60
N GLY A 493 -41.67 48.45 -19.07
CA GLY A 493 -40.91 49.09 -20.13
C GLY A 493 -39.40 48.86 -20.04
N THR A 494 -38.64 49.60 -20.86
CA THR A 494 -37.17 49.58 -20.87
C THR A 494 -36.60 50.75 -20.07
N ARG A 495 -35.38 50.57 -19.56
CA ARG A 495 -34.52 51.59 -18.95
C ARG A 495 -33.12 51.48 -19.55
N TYR A 496 -32.38 52.58 -19.54
CA TYR A 496 -31.04 52.67 -20.11
C TYR A 496 -30.01 53.03 -19.06
N VAL A 497 -28.79 52.49 -19.20
CA VAL A 497 -27.60 52.87 -18.43
C VAL A 497 -26.52 53.31 -19.42
N ASN A 498 -26.16 54.58 -19.37
CA ASN A 498 -25.16 55.19 -20.24
C ASN A 498 -23.86 55.40 -19.46
N PHE A 499 -22.76 54.86 -19.96
CA PHE A 499 -21.45 54.92 -19.35
C PHE A 499 -20.60 55.98 -20.05
N VAL A 500 -20.00 56.88 -19.27
CA VAL A 500 -19.12 57.94 -19.75
C VAL A 500 -17.78 57.81 -19.04
N CYS A 501 -16.68 57.81 -19.79
CA CYS A 501 -15.35 57.86 -19.20
C CYS A 501 -15.01 59.29 -18.80
N ASP A 502 -14.53 59.49 -17.57
CA ASP A 502 -13.96 60.74 -17.11
C ASP A 502 -12.45 60.57 -16.95
N GLU A 503 -11.71 61.14 -17.90
CA GLU A 503 -10.25 61.07 -17.93
C GLU A 503 -9.58 62.11 -17.02
N ARG A 504 -10.32 63.11 -16.53
CA ARG A 504 -9.78 64.23 -15.73
C ARG A 504 -10.06 64.07 -14.24
N SER A 505 -11.11 63.34 -13.88
CA SER A 505 -11.47 63.09 -12.49
C SER A 505 -10.46 62.18 -11.78
N GLN A 506 -9.91 62.67 -10.68
CA GLN A 506 -9.13 61.89 -9.71
C GLN A 506 -10.03 61.12 -8.72
N ALA A 507 -11.36 61.14 -8.90
CA ALA A 507 -12.27 60.44 -7.98
C ALA A 507 -12.00 58.92 -7.96
N PRO A 508 -12.00 58.28 -6.78
CA PRO A 508 -11.74 56.84 -6.67
C PRO A 508 -12.90 55.99 -7.23
N ASP A 509 -14.14 56.47 -7.11
CA ASP A 509 -15.37 55.72 -7.36
C ASP A 509 -16.23 56.31 -8.49
N GLU A 510 -17.16 55.53 -9.02
CA GLU A 510 -18.11 55.98 -10.04
C GLU A 510 -19.17 56.95 -9.46
N THR A 511 -19.60 57.91 -10.28
CA THR A 511 -20.73 58.79 -9.92
C THR A 511 -21.98 58.45 -10.75
N PHE A 512 -23.14 58.53 -10.11
CA PHE A 512 -24.42 58.07 -10.65
C PHE A 512 -25.41 59.23 -10.73
N LYS A 513 -25.87 59.57 -11.94
CA LYS A 513 -26.88 60.62 -12.18
C LYS A 513 -28.06 60.04 -12.94
N SER A 514 -29.23 59.99 -12.31
CA SER A 514 -30.46 59.52 -12.95
C SER A 514 -31.26 60.68 -13.54
N SER A 515 -31.72 60.52 -14.78
CA SER A 515 -32.64 61.46 -15.45
C SER A 515 -33.70 60.68 -16.23
N GLY A 516 -34.94 60.77 -15.78
CA GLY A 516 -36.08 60.07 -16.37
C GLY A 516 -35.87 58.54 -16.49
N LYS A 517 -35.74 58.05 -17.73
CA LYS A 517 -35.53 56.61 -18.03
C LYS A 517 -34.07 56.20 -18.15
N VAL A 518 -33.12 57.11 -17.91
CA VAL A 518 -31.68 56.91 -18.14
C VAL A 518 -30.90 57.09 -16.82
N LEU A 519 -29.96 56.19 -16.57
CA LEU A 519 -28.92 56.34 -15.55
C LEU A 519 -27.59 56.61 -16.23
N THR A 520 -27.04 57.81 -16.07
CA THR A 520 -25.68 58.12 -16.50
C THR A 520 -24.71 57.74 -15.39
N VAL A 521 -23.72 56.92 -15.74
CA VAL A 521 -22.65 56.46 -14.86
C VAL A 521 -21.34 57.03 -15.38
N THR A 522 -20.75 57.95 -14.62
CA THR A 522 -19.45 58.52 -14.94
C THR A 522 -18.37 57.70 -14.25
N VAL A 523 -17.48 57.11 -15.04
CA VAL A 523 -16.48 56.12 -14.61
C VAL A 523 -15.07 56.71 -14.82
N PRO A 524 -14.21 56.78 -13.79
CA PRO A 524 -12.83 57.23 -13.97
C PRO A 524 -12.01 56.20 -14.78
N LYS A 525 -10.96 56.65 -15.47
CA LYS A 525 -10.13 55.80 -16.34
C LYS A 525 -9.55 54.56 -15.64
N GLY A 526 -9.65 53.39 -16.27
CA GLY A 526 -9.15 52.11 -15.74
C GLY A 526 -7.75 51.73 -16.21
N LEU A 527 -7.28 50.57 -15.74
CA LEU A 527 -6.15 49.89 -16.39
C LEU A 527 -6.62 49.34 -17.75
N PRO A 528 -5.71 49.22 -18.75
CA PRO A 528 -6.03 48.71 -20.08
C PRO A 528 -6.86 47.42 -20.06
N ASN A 529 -7.80 47.30 -21.00
CA ASN A 529 -8.65 46.11 -21.15
C ASN A 529 -7.87 44.81 -21.42
N THR A 530 -6.61 44.90 -21.87
CA THR A 530 -5.66 43.79 -22.02
C THR A 530 -4.97 43.36 -20.73
N SER A 531 -5.18 44.05 -19.60
CA SER A 531 -4.51 43.77 -18.33
C SER A 531 -4.90 42.40 -17.77
N LEU A 532 -3.94 41.48 -17.70
CA LEU A 532 -4.14 40.13 -17.16
C LEU A 532 -3.64 39.98 -15.71
N PRO A 533 -4.16 39.00 -14.94
CA PRO A 533 -3.64 38.67 -13.62
C PRO A 533 -2.16 38.32 -13.64
N SER A 534 -1.38 38.98 -12.80
CA SER A 534 0.03 38.65 -12.63
C SER A 534 0.17 37.24 -12.05
N ARG A 535 0.89 36.36 -12.74
CA ARG A 535 1.33 35.06 -12.20
C ARG A 535 2.32 35.34 -11.07
N LYS A 536 1.83 35.47 -9.83
CA LYS A 536 2.68 35.68 -8.65
C LYS A 536 3.68 34.54 -8.57
N LYS A 537 4.94 34.81 -8.96
CA LYS A 537 6.07 34.04 -8.40
C LYS A 537 5.92 34.12 -6.89
N SER A 538 6.15 33.02 -6.19
CA SER A 538 6.13 33.01 -4.72
C SER A 538 7.38 33.69 -4.16
N SER A 539 7.54 34.98 -4.46
CA SER A 539 8.44 35.84 -3.72
C SER A 539 7.86 36.01 -2.32
N SER A 540 8.62 35.54 -1.33
CA SER A 540 8.45 35.90 0.06
C SER A 540 8.62 37.42 0.20
N GLN A 541 7.53 38.18 0.04
CA GLN A 541 7.53 39.61 0.31
C GLN A 541 7.74 39.82 1.81
N LYS A 542 8.95 40.27 2.18
CA LYS A 542 9.17 41.00 3.42
C LYS A 542 8.19 42.18 3.43
N GLN A 543 7.43 42.34 4.51
CA GLN A 543 6.68 43.58 4.73
C GLN A 543 7.68 44.73 4.92
N THR A 544 7.76 45.62 3.94
CA THR A 544 8.33 46.95 4.13
C THR A 544 7.35 47.76 4.97
N LYS A 545 7.71 48.05 6.23
CA LYS A 545 7.00 49.04 7.04
C LYS A 545 7.16 50.41 6.37
N ILE A 546 6.06 51.09 6.11
CA ILE A 546 6.02 52.55 5.93
C ILE A 546 5.36 53.12 7.18
N SER A 547 5.94 54.21 7.69
CA SER A 547 5.62 54.86 8.98
C SER A 547 4.63 56.02 8.84
N GLY A 548 3.84 56.26 9.90
CA GLY A 548 2.96 57.43 10.10
C GLY A 548 1.52 57.13 9.63
N GLU A 549 0.49 57.06 10.47
CA GLU A 549 0.05 58.02 11.49
C GLU A 549 -0.88 57.37 12.56
N ARG A 550 -1.41 58.17 13.49
CA ARG A 550 -1.86 57.75 14.83
C ARG A 550 -3.34 57.34 14.91
N ILE A 551 -3.63 56.22 15.59
CA ILE A 551 -4.87 56.02 16.38
C ILE A 551 -4.48 55.39 17.76
N PRO A 552 -5.13 55.73 18.89
CA PRO A 552 -4.58 55.45 20.23
C PRO A 552 -4.71 54.01 20.77
N LYS A 553 -3.99 53.81 21.89
CA LYS A 553 -3.72 52.57 22.65
C LYS A 553 -4.96 51.79 23.13
N GLY A 554 -4.78 50.47 23.28
CA GLY A 554 -5.71 49.57 23.97
C GLY A 554 -5.10 48.21 24.37
N LEU A 555 -4.21 48.21 25.38
CA LEU A 555 -3.84 47.09 26.29
C LEU A 555 -3.33 45.73 25.75
N GLY A 556 -2.20 45.25 26.30
CA GLY A 556 -1.82 43.81 26.34
C GLY A 556 -0.37 43.45 25.99
N HIS A 557 0.52 43.38 26.98
CA HIS A 557 1.83 42.68 26.89
C HIS A 557 1.62 41.14 26.77
N VAL A 558 2.56 40.28 26.35
CA VAL A 558 3.91 39.99 26.89
C VAL A 558 4.87 39.47 25.80
N ALA A 559 6.19 39.58 26.03
CA ALA A 559 7.26 39.30 25.07
C ALA A 559 8.12 38.05 25.42
N THR A 560 9.03 37.66 24.51
CA THR A 560 10.34 36.96 24.63
C THR A 560 10.58 36.05 23.40
N SER A 561 11.79 35.80 22.87
CA SER A 561 13.07 36.53 22.84
C SER A 561 13.92 35.98 21.66
N ASN A 562 14.94 36.73 21.18
CA ASN A 562 15.82 36.34 20.05
C ASN A 562 16.74 35.15 20.43
N GLY A 563 17.20 34.24 19.56
CA GLY A 563 18.01 34.37 18.32
C GLY A 563 19.34 33.59 18.52
N PRO A 564 20.33 33.52 17.58
CA PRO A 564 20.34 33.63 16.10
C PRO A 564 20.05 32.23 15.46
N GLY A 565 20.41 31.81 14.24
CA GLY A 565 20.90 32.46 13.00
C GLY A 565 22.13 31.75 12.36
N ALA A 566 21.99 31.20 11.14
CA ALA A 566 23.07 30.56 10.35
C ALA A 566 22.82 30.68 8.82
N LEU A 567 23.89 30.63 8.01
CA LEU A 567 23.91 31.11 6.61
C LEU A 567 23.20 30.21 5.59
N GLY A 568 22.46 30.83 4.66
CA GLY A 568 21.72 30.14 3.60
C GLY A 568 22.43 30.15 2.24
N TYR A 569 23.06 29.05 1.86
CA TYR A 569 23.47 28.80 0.47
C TYR A 569 22.26 28.47 -0.41
N ARG A 570 22.09 29.19 -1.53
CA ARG A 570 21.09 28.87 -2.56
C ARG A 570 21.49 27.59 -3.30
N ARG A 571 20.62 26.57 -3.34
CA ARG A 571 20.65 25.54 -4.38
C ARG A 571 19.49 25.73 -5.35
N VAL A 572 19.79 25.65 -6.64
CA VAL A 572 18.83 25.72 -7.74
C VAL A 572 18.08 24.38 -7.82
N ALA A 573 16.77 24.43 -8.05
CA ALA A 573 15.96 23.22 -8.25
C ALA A 573 16.19 22.66 -9.66
N PRO A 574 16.31 21.33 -9.83
CA PRO A 574 16.41 20.72 -11.16
C PRO A 574 15.12 20.91 -11.98
N PRO A 575 15.21 20.91 -13.32
CA PRO A 575 14.03 21.01 -14.19
C PRO A 575 13.11 19.76 -14.05
N PRO A 576 11.81 19.88 -14.36
CA PRO A 576 10.90 18.75 -14.33
C PRO A 576 11.21 17.72 -15.42
N PRO A 577 10.96 16.42 -15.19
CA PRO A 577 11.14 15.38 -16.20
C PRO A 577 10.18 15.58 -17.38
N SER A 578 10.65 15.23 -18.58
CA SER A 578 10.02 15.56 -19.87
C SER A 578 9.24 14.41 -20.51
N GLU A 579 8.80 13.42 -19.73
CA GLU A 579 8.06 12.25 -20.21
C GLU A 579 6.63 12.17 -19.66
N PRO A 580 5.66 11.65 -20.44
CA PRO A 580 4.30 11.43 -19.98
C PRO A 580 4.22 10.27 -18.98
N ALA A 581 3.23 10.31 -18.09
CA ALA A 581 3.04 9.26 -17.08
C ALA A 581 2.64 7.90 -17.71
N PRO A 582 3.12 6.76 -17.17
CA PRO A 582 2.80 5.45 -17.71
C PRO A 582 1.30 5.09 -17.55
N PRO A 583 0.72 4.34 -18.50
CA PRO A 583 -0.68 3.96 -18.47
C PRO A 583 -0.90 2.78 -17.50
N ASN A 584 -1.35 3.09 -16.29
CA ASN A 584 -2.22 2.28 -15.41
C ASN A 584 -2.05 2.75 -13.95
N GLN A 585 -2.82 3.77 -13.57
CA GLN A 585 -3.20 4.01 -12.18
C GLN A 585 -4.74 4.07 -12.09
N PRO A 586 -5.35 3.53 -11.01
CA PRO A 586 -6.78 3.57 -10.85
C PRO A 586 -7.26 5.02 -10.73
N LEU A 587 -8.30 5.36 -11.50
CA LEU A 587 -8.95 6.66 -11.41
C LEU A 587 -9.54 6.86 -10.01
N ILE A 588 -9.12 7.92 -9.31
CA ILE A 588 -9.77 8.36 -8.07
C ILE A 588 -11.09 9.08 -8.46
N SER A 589 -12.06 8.30 -8.91
CA SER A 589 -13.43 8.75 -9.12
C SER A 589 -14.26 8.50 -7.86
N SER A 590 -14.56 9.58 -7.14
CA SER A 590 -15.72 9.73 -6.23
C SER A 590 -16.13 8.53 -5.37
N PHE A 591 -15.89 8.63 -4.05
CA PHE A 591 -16.71 7.93 -3.06
C PHE A 591 -18.20 8.23 -3.30
N ARG A 592 -18.94 7.25 -3.81
CA ARG A 592 -20.40 7.19 -3.73
C ARG A 592 -20.77 5.97 -2.89
N PHE A 593 -21.48 6.22 -1.80
CA PHE A 593 -22.13 5.16 -1.04
C PHE A 593 -23.25 4.55 -1.88
N ASN A 594 -23.30 3.21 -1.94
CA ASN A 594 -24.41 2.50 -2.56
C ASN A 594 -25.65 2.56 -1.65
N TYR A 595 -26.81 2.80 -2.27
CA TYR A 595 -28.12 2.41 -1.75
C TYR A 595 -28.81 1.55 -2.80
N GLN A 596 -29.47 0.48 -2.35
CA GLN A 596 -30.07 -0.54 -3.21
C GLN A 596 -31.39 -0.09 -3.85
N ARG A 597 -31.65 -0.53 -5.08
CA ARG A 597 -32.91 -1.16 -5.58
C ARG A 597 -32.62 -1.72 -6.99
N LEU A 598 -32.70 -3.02 -7.26
CA LEU A 598 -33.88 -3.90 -7.42
C LEU A 598 -34.74 -3.60 -8.68
N ASN A 599 -34.84 -4.67 -9.50
CA ASN A 599 -35.78 -5.00 -10.58
C ASN A 599 -35.53 -4.63 -12.05
N GLN A 600 -35.58 -5.71 -12.86
CA GLN A 600 -35.95 -5.84 -14.29
C GLN A 600 -35.01 -5.20 -15.35
N GLY A 601 -34.72 -5.84 -16.50
CA GLY A 601 -35.08 -7.18 -16.99
C GLY A 601 -34.51 -7.44 -18.40
N LYS A 602 -34.32 -8.73 -18.75
CA LYS A 602 -33.95 -9.35 -20.05
C LYS A 602 -33.76 -8.47 -21.31
N LEU A 603 -32.73 -8.78 -22.11
CA LEU A 603 -32.89 -9.53 -23.38
C LEU A 603 -31.54 -10.05 -23.93
N LYS A 604 -31.61 -11.01 -24.87
CA LYS A 604 -30.50 -11.72 -25.55
C LYS A 604 -30.46 -11.34 -27.04
N GLU A 605 -29.50 -11.95 -27.76
CA GLU A 605 -29.37 -12.17 -29.22
C GLU A 605 -28.29 -11.31 -29.91
N THR A 606 -27.67 -11.72 -31.02
CA THR A 606 -26.95 -12.94 -31.46
C THR A 606 -26.52 -12.67 -32.91
N ASP A 607 -25.34 -13.17 -33.28
CA ASP A 607 -24.93 -13.63 -34.62
C ASP A 607 -24.66 -12.71 -35.83
N ALA A 608 -23.65 -13.20 -36.59
CA ALA A 608 -23.47 -13.14 -38.04
C ALA A 608 -23.12 -11.82 -38.76
N ARG A 609 -22.48 -11.80 -39.95
CA ARG A 609 -21.41 -12.63 -40.60
C ARG A 609 -21.04 -11.91 -41.93
N SER A 610 -20.01 -12.38 -42.65
CA SER A 610 -19.72 -12.10 -44.10
C SER A 610 -19.17 -10.68 -44.41
N THR A 611 -18.49 -10.32 -45.52
CA THR A 611 -17.75 -10.94 -46.67
C THR A 611 -17.11 -9.77 -47.47
N ASP A 612 -16.13 -9.85 -48.39
CA ASP A 612 -15.13 -10.83 -48.90
C ASP A 612 -14.10 -10.04 -49.77
N ARG A 613 -12.93 -10.63 -50.11
CA ARG A 613 -11.89 -10.17 -51.09
C ARG A 613 -11.10 -8.91 -50.71
N GLY A 614 -9.83 -8.72 -51.10
CA GLY A 614 -8.90 -9.49 -51.94
C GLY A 614 -7.93 -8.50 -52.63
N THR A 615 -6.61 -8.69 -52.66
CA THR A 615 -5.85 -9.27 -53.81
C THR A 615 -4.33 -9.21 -53.48
N LYS A 616 -3.49 -10.05 -54.11
CA LYS A 616 -2.01 -10.13 -53.91
C LYS A 616 -1.20 -9.59 -55.10
N GLY A 617 0.07 -9.23 -54.85
CA GLY A 617 1.16 -9.11 -55.85
C GLY A 617 1.51 -7.66 -56.25
N ASN A 618 2.73 -7.33 -56.69
CA ASN A 618 3.97 -8.11 -56.79
C ASN A 618 5.24 -7.18 -56.72
N LYS A 619 6.44 -7.75 -56.74
CA LYS A 619 7.77 -7.12 -56.53
C LYS A 619 8.23 -6.15 -57.64
N SER A 620 9.19 -5.28 -57.33
CA SER A 620 10.27 -4.79 -58.23
C SER A 620 11.49 -4.32 -57.42
N GLN A 621 12.70 -4.45 -57.99
CA GLN A 621 14.01 -4.03 -57.44
C GLN A 621 14.64 -2.95 -58.33
N VAL A 622 15.91 -2.57 -58.04
CA VAL A 622 16.87 -1.83 -58.92
C VAL A 622 16.67 -0.29 -58.86
N GLU A 623 17.66 0.61 -58.66
CA GLU A 623 19.15 0.53 -58.60
C GLU A 623 19.79 1.62 -57.67
N LYS A 624 21.13 1.69 -57.59
CA LYS A 624 21.93 2.77 -56.94
C LYS A 624 22.61 3.67 -57.98
N PRO A 625 23.05 4.88 -57.60
CA PRO A 625 24.51 5.14 -57.61
C PRO A 625 25.07 5.93 -56.39
N VAL A 626 26.40 6.09 -56.38
CA VAL A 626 27.37 6.60 -55.37
C VAL A 626 28.58 7.17 -56.19
N PRO A 627 29.57 8.01 -55.73
CA PRO A 627 29.90 8.61 -54.41
C PRO A 627 30.16 10.16 -54.40
N GLY A 628 30.46 10.69 -53.20
CA GLY A 628 31.21 11.95 -52.97
C GLY A 628 31.00 12.43 -51.52
N GLY A 629 31.93 12.28 -50.58
CA GLY A 629 33.10 13.14 -50.37
C GLY A 629 33.11 13.52 -48.87
N GLY A 630 34.17 13.19 -48.11
CA GLY A 630 34.03 12.93 -46.66
C GLY A 630 34.09 14.11 -45.68
N LYS A 631 33.58 13.88 -44.46
CA LYS A 631 33.85 14.62 -43.21
C LYS A 631 33.87 13.62 -42.01
N PRO A 632 34.48 13.97 -40.85
CA PRO A 632 35.15 12.99 -39.98
C PRO A 632 34.26 12.12 -39.07
N ARG A 633 34.87 11.03 -38.57
CA ARG A 633 34.27 9.96 -37.75
C ARG A 633 33.76 10.46 -36.38
N PRO A 634 32.51 10.12 -35.98
CA PRO A 634 32.11 10.11 -34.57
C PRO A 634 32.86 9.01 -33.79
N PRO A 635 32.98 9.12 -32.44
CA PRO A 635 33.68 8.13 -31.62
C PRO A 635 32.98 6.76 -31.67
N VAL A 636 33.79 5.70 -31.60
CA VAL A 636 33.32 4.31 -31.58
C VAL A 636 32.48 4.08 -30.33
N LYS A 637 31.18 3.81 -30.50
CA LYS A 637 30.35 3.27 -29.42
C LYS A 637 30.95 1.92 -28.99
N PRO A 638 31.13 1.65 -27.68
CA PRO A 638 31.56 0.33 -27.23
C PRO A 638 30.57 -0.74 -27.75
N LYS A 639 31.10 -1.88 -28.20
CA LYS A 639 30.26 -3.03 -28.58
C LYS A 639 29.37 -3.37 -27.38
N PRO A 640 28.06 -3.63 -27.56
CA PRO A 640 27.23 -4.08 -26.46
C PRO A 640 27.80 -5.40 -25.92
N VAL A 641 28.08 -5.43 -24.63
CA VAL A 641 28.45 -6.67 -23.94
C VAL A 641 27.23 -7.59 -24.01
N THR A 642 27.33 -8.66 -24.80
CA THR A 642 26.36 -9.75 -24.80
C THR A 642 26.48 -10.49 -23.49
N LEU A 643 25.65 -10.09 -22.52
CA LEU A 643 25.47 -10.83 -21.27
C LEU A 643 24.99 -12.26 -21.59
N PRO A 644 25.43 -13.28 -20.84
CA PRO A 644 24.90 -14.64 -20.99
C PRO A 644 23.39 -14.64 -20.72
N ARG A 645 22.65 -15.52 -21.37
CA ARG A 645 21.18 -15.54 -21.33
C ARG A 645 20.65 -16.83 -20.73
N CYS A 646 19.47 -16.74 -20.16
CA CYS A 646 18.68 -17.91 -19.81
C CYS A 646 17.22 -17.72 -20.23
N LYS A 647 16.53 -18.84 -20.41
CA LYS A 647 15.11 -18.91 -20.74
C LYS A 647 14.34 -19.43 -19.53
N ALA A 648 13.25 -18.77 -19.17
CA ALA A 648 12.35 -19.25 -18.12
C ALA A 648 11.67 -20.56 -18.53
N ILE A 649 11.75 -21.57 -17.67
CA ILE A 649 11.06 -22.87 -17.82
C ILE A 649 9.81 -22.98 -16.94
N TYR A 650 9.73 -22.17 -15.88
CA TYR A 650 8.57 -22.03 -14.99
C TYR A 650 8.25 -20.54 -14.79
N ASP A 651 7.04 -20.25 -14.33
CA ASP A 651 6.65 -18.90 -13.90
C ASP A 651 7.26 -18.57 -12.54
N TYR A 652 7.60 -17.29 -12.34
CA TYR A 652 8.02 -16.79 -11.04
C TYR A 652 7.43 -15.40 -10.79
N MET A 653 6.81 -15.22 -9.63
CA MET A 653 6.35 -13.91 -9.16
C MET A 653 7.22 -13.43 -8.01
N ALA A 654 7.88 -12.28 -8.22
CA ALA A 654 8.67 -11.57 -7.22
C ALA A 654 7.89 -11.36 -5.92
N GLN A 655 8.47 -11.81 -4.81
CA GLN A 655 7.92 -11.68 -3.46
C GLN A 655 8.43 -10.42 -2.75
N ASP A 656 9.66 -10.00 -3.07
CA ASP A 656 10.31 -8.79 -2.57
C ASP A 656 10.64 -7.78 -3.70
N LEU A 657 10.97 -6.54 -3.33
CA LEU A 657 11.16 -5.41 -4.26
C LEU A 657 12.43 -5.50 -5.13
N ASP A 658 13.39 -6.34 -4.75
CA ASP A 658 14.64 -6.63 -5.45
C ASP A 658 14.58 -7.92 -6.28
N GLU A 659 13.43 -8.59 -6.36
CA GLU A 659 13.21 -9.78 -7.19
C GLU A 659 12.60 -9.46 -8.56
N LEU A 660 12.78 -10.37 -9.53
CA LEU A 660 12.36 -10.23 -10.92
C LEU A 660 11.26 -11.26 -11.25
N SER A 661 10.05 -10.80 -11.56
CA SER A 661 8.97 -11.67 -12.08
C SER A 661 9.13 -11.98 -13.57
N PHE A 662 8.80 -13.20 -14.00
CA PHE A 662 8.86 -13.66 -15.39
C PHE A 662 7.88 -14.81 -15.66
N GLU A 663 7.56 -15.01 -16.94
CA GLU A 663 6.66 -16.06 -17.44
C GLU A 663 7.45 -17.14 -18.21
N PRO A 664 6.96 -18.39 -18.34
CA PRO A 664 7.65 -19.42 -19.09
C PRO A 664 7.89 -18.99 -20.54
N GLY A 665 9.14 -19.10 -21.00
CA GLY A 665 9.58 -18.66 -22.30
C GLY A 665 10.18 -17.24 -22.36
N ASP A 666 10.10 -16.43 -21.30
CA ASP A 666 10.86 -15.18 -21.20
C ASP A 666 12.38 -15.43 -21.29
N VAL A 667 13.10 -14.53 -21.96
CA VAL A 667 14.57 -14.56 -22.05
C VAL A 667 15.17 -13.47 -21.20
N ILE A 668 15.98 -13.85 -20.22
CA ILE A 668 16.57 -12.99 -19.19
C ILE A 668 18.07 -12.84 -19.47
N ASP A 669 18.57 -11.59 -19.49
CA ASP A 669 20.01 -11.32 -19.55
C ASP A 669 20.60 -11.51 -18.14
N ILE A 670 21.52 -12.45 -17.93
CA ILE A 670 22.18 -12.72 -16.65
C ILE A 670 23.25 -11.66 -16.39
N ILE A 671 23.09 -10.90 -15.31
CA ILE A 671 24.06 -9.89 -14.85
C ILE A 671 25.09 -10.52 -13.91
N LYS A 672 24.64 -11.38 -12.99
CA LYS A 672 25.52 -12.02 -12.00
C LYS A 672 24.95 -13.34 -11.50
N GLU A 673 25.78 -14.37 -11.48
CA GLU A 673 25.48 -15.65 -10.85
C GLU A 673 25.96 -15.63 -9.39
N HIS A 674 25.13 -16.11 -8.46
CA HIS A 674 25.53 -16.37 -7.08
C HIS A 674 25.39 -17.86 -6.77
N GLU A 675 26.35 -18.42 -6.05
CA GLU A 675 26.40 -19.85 -5.65
C GLU A 675 25.19 -20.29 -4.80
N GLY A 676 24.48 -19.35 -4.18
CA GLY A 676 23.28 -19.60 -3.38
C GLY A 676 22.00 -19.91 -4.17
N GLY A 677 22.08 -20.17 -5.48
CA GLY A 677 20.92 -20.54 -6.32
C GLY A 677 19.99 -19.38 -6.71
N TRP A 678 20.43 -18.14 -6.50
CA TRP A 678 19.72 -16.92 -6.92
C TRP A 678 20.63 -16.10 -7.83
N TRP A 679 20.19 -15.81 -9.04
CA TRP A 679 20.95 -15.02 -10.01
C TRP A 679 20.35 -13.61 -10.12
N GLN A 680 21.18 -12.63 -10.41
CA GLN A 680 20.73 -11.28 -10.76
C GLN A 680 20.67 -11.17 -12.29
N GLY A 681 19.58 -10.63 -12.82
CA GLY A 681 19.44 -10.44 -14.27
C GLY A 681 18.46 -9.34 -14.64
N ARG A 682 18.32 -9.15 -15.95
CA ARG A 682 17.51 -8.09 -16.55
C ARG A 682 16.48 -8.69 -17.50
N LEU A 683 15.22 -8.31 -17.31
CA LEU A 683 14.10 -8.67 -18.18
C LEU A 683 13.21 -7.44 -18.42
N ARG A 684 12.83 -7.20 -19.67
CA ARG A 684 11.92 -6.11 -20.07
C ARG A 684 12.30 -4.73 -19.47
N GLY A 685 13.60 -4.47 -19.29
CA GLY A 685 14.15 -3.22 -18.74
C GLY A 685 14.17 -3.10 -17.20
N LYS A 686 13.73 -4.13 -16.46
CA LYS A 686 13.87 -4.23 -15.00
C LYS A 686 15.01 -5.16 -14.62
N GLU A 687 15.67 -4.86 -13.51
CA GLU A 687 16.69 -5.73 -12.90
C GLU A 687 16.19 -6.28 -11.56
N GLY A 688 16.55 -7.52 -11.25
CA GLY A 688 16.25 -8.14 -9.97
C GLY A 688 16.87 -9.53 -9.84
N LEU A 689 16.70 -10.10 -8.66
CA LEU A 689 17.08 -11.46 -8.31
C LEU A 689 16.00 -12.46 -8.76
N PHE A 690 16.42 -13.63 -9.22
CA PHE A 690 15.54 -14.74 -9.56
C PHE A 690 16.16 -16.10 -9.21
N PRO A 691 15.35 -17.11 -8.90
CA PRO A 691 15.84 -18.45 -8.58
C PRO A 691 16.39 -19.15 -9.83
N SER A 692 17.62 -19.66 -9.77
CA SER A 692 18.32 -20.21 -10.93
C SER A 692 17.76 -21.55 -11.42
N ASN A 693 16.99 -22.25 -10.59
CA ASN A 693 16.33 -23.51 -10.94
C ASN A 693 14.98 -23.31 -11.67
N TYR A 694 14.57 -22.06 -11.91
CA TYR A 694 13.37 -21.71 -12.70
C TYR A 694 13.71 -21.35 -14.16
N VAL A 695 15.00 -21.43 -14.52
CA VAL A 695 15.53 -21.06 -15.84
C VAL A 695 16.46 -22.13 -16.38
N GLU A 696 16.65 -22.14 -17.70
CA GLU A 696 17.63 -22.93 -18.43
C GLU A 696 18.60 -21.99 -19.16
N LYS A 697 19.92 -22.19 -19.07
CA LYS A 697 20.90 -21.33 -19.78
C LYS A 697 20.82 -21.57 -21.29
N MET A 698 20.99 -20.51 -22.07
CA MET A 698 20.97 -20.52 -23.55
C MET A 698 22.37 -20.37 -24.16
#